data_AF-A0A7I5E6P4-F1
#
_entry.id   AF-A0A7I5E6P4-F1
#
_cell.length_a   1.000
_cell.length_b   1.000
_cell.length_c   1.000
_cell.angle_alpha   90.00
_cell.angle_beta   90.00
_cell.angle_gamma   90.00
#
_symmetry.space_group_name_H-M   'P 1'
#
loop_
_entity.id
_entity.type
_entity.pdbx_description
1 polymer ?
#
loop_
_entity_poly.entity_id
_entity_poly.type
_entity_poly.pdbx_seq_one_letter_code
_entity_poly.pdbx_strand_id
1 'polypeptide(L)'
;MAVPQDAEEPVCPERFRASLKESSFTVPDISTKVFKEECTYCFRTPFFAGGIFVCLKTYACFCFTHVGLYAEQSRNTLFLHILSKKVNLESEEESDGEPKDKITRLAIDTGFEQKFDVHDTFSLVSFPHINAKCPIDEKLGSDLYGTCQYVIAATSAERIALLQSASNAWDGEIKQITKHANLEQLSNGKIIPMSGWTCEADGCTMNENLWLNLTDGAIRCGRSQFVAEGQMCKGNNHMKQYYDATGYPLVVKLGTISSEGTADVFSYDEDDAVIDPNLEKHLAHFGIDQKKLKKTEKSTLELELDMNQKWEWAKCQEDGASLENIFGPGYTGLINIGSSCYMNSVLQSLLVVPSFVTRFVDGAGPILARVPPLDVHHDFNAQVAKLFSAMASGDYSVENSTLNGIKPSQFKRVVAGNHPEFSSSRQQDAEEYVRFLLDKISSNTPVEVNDPTLSLKFKMESRFEDIASSMVRYTDREETVLAVPVPKAAIRAGDGEGQRSTVALTDCLYALFEPDTIEDFVSPVTKEKKGARTTLRFKTFPDFLFLQAQRFTMSPDFTVKKLDIDLLVPDEIDLSGLRGIGKKEDETLLPDDATASAPPALPDYDKSIAEQLEAMGFTRNASIKAAIETGRSGGVEAAAEWVMLRLDDPSLNDPPAVAPAGRSASAGPAHLEGLDELVAFGFTPHQARYALNRNPDANAAAEWLFVHAEEIPPECGAAVPGENTTPLEPATSREYSDGSGKYRLVAFISHMGNSPHSGHYVAHVKKEHRWILFNDEKVAISQNPPRQLAYLYLFQRAE
;
A
#
# COMPACT_ATOMS: atom_id res chain seq x y z
N MET A 1 -22.94 -40.79 -8.85
CA MET A 1 -24.33 -41.29 -8.89
C MET A 1 -25.20 -40.21 -8.30
N ALA A 2 -26.17 -39.69 -9.05
CA ALA A 2 -27.06 -38.62 -8.58
C ALA A 2 -27.97 -39.15 -7.46
N VAL A 3 -28.00 -38.43 -6.33
CA VAL A 3 -28.95 -38.69 -5.23
C VAL A 3 -30.21 -37.87 -5.51
N PRO A 4 -31.42 -38.45 -5.47
CA PRO A 4 -32.67 -37.73 -5.69
C PRO A 4 -32.89 -36.61 -4.67
N GLN A 5 -33.54 -35.52 -5.09
CA GLN A 5 -33.82 -34.34 -4.26
C GLN A 5 -34.72 -34.61 -3.04
N ASP A 6 -35.41 -35.75 -2.98
CA ASP A 6 -36.35 -36.12 -1.90
C ASP A 6 -35.92 -37.37 -1.11
N ALA A 7 -34.63 -37.73 -1.10
CA ALA A 7 -34.14 -38.83 -0.26
C ALA A 7 -33.90 -38.31 1.18
N GLU A 8 -34.55 -38.91 2.18
CA GLU A 8 -34.20 -38.74 3.60
C GLU A 8 -32.67 -38.85 3.76
N GLU A 9 -32.06 -37.87 4.44
CA GLU A 9 -30.61 -37.83 4.65
C GLU A 9 -30.12 -39.18 5.17
N PRO A 10 -29.16 -39.85 4.51
CA PRO A 10 -28.75 -41.18 4.89
C PRO A 10 -28.18 -41.15 6.31
N VAL A 11 -28.85 -41.87 7.22
CA VAL A 11 -28.39 -42.08 8.60
C VAL A 11 -26.94 -42.55 8.56
N CYS A 12 -26.04 -41.74 9.12
CA CYS A 12 -24.64 -42.08 9.33
C CYS A 12 -24.54 -43.49 9.94
N PRO A 13 -23.98 -44.50 9.23
CA PRO A 13 -23.93 -45.86 9.72
C PRO A 13 -23.19 -45.91 11.07
N GLU A 14 -23.71 -46.60 12.08
CA GLU A 14 -23.07 -46.65 13.41
C GLU A 14 -21.60 -47.09 13.37
N ARG A 15 -21.24 -47.94 12.39
CA ARG A 15 -19.86 -48.35 12.11
C ARG A 15 -18.97 -47.19 11.66
N PHE A 16 -19.49 -46.30 10.82
CA PHE A 16 -18.77 -45.08 10.41
C PHE A 16 -18.58 -44.16 11.63
N ARG A 17 -19.64 -43.98 12.42
CA ARG A 17 -19.59 -43.18 13.65
C ARG A 17 -18.58 -43.70 14.70
N ALA A 18 -18.44 -45.02 14.84
CA ALA A 18 -17.42 -45.62 15.68
C ALA A 18 -15.99 -45.32 15.18
N SER A 19 -15.77 -45.39 13.87
CA SER A 19 -14.46 -45.08 13.25
C SER A 19 -14.02 -43.62 13.44
N LEU A 20 -14.96 -42.69 13.60
CA LEU A 20 -14.67 -41.27 13.86
C LEU A 20 -14.07 -41.06 15.26
N LYS A 21 -14.43 -41.90 16.25
CA LYS A 21 -13.89 -41.83 17.61
C LYS A 21 -12.44 -42.33 17.70
N GLU A 22 -12.06 -43.23 16.79
CA GLU A 22 -10.71 -43.77 16.69
C GLU A 22 -9.78 -42.85 15.87
N SER A 23 -10.34 -41.84 15.20
CA SER A 23 -9.59 -40.90 14.36
C SER A 23 -8.82 -39.89 15.21
N SER A 24 -7.61 -39.51 14.77
CA SER A 24 -6.77 -38.56 15.51
C SER A 24 -7.31 -37.12 15.41
N PHE A 25 -7.59 -36.50 16.55
CA PHE A 25 -7.91 -35.07 16.69
C PHE A 25 -7.15 -34.46 17.87
N THR A 26 -7.08 -33.14 17.92
CA THR A 26 -6.39 -32.40 19.00
C THR A 26 -7.42 -31.53 19.69
N VAL A 27 -7.57 -31.63 21.02
CA VAL A 27 -8.48 -30.75 21.77
C VAL A 27 -7.94 -29.31 21.74
N PRO A 28 -8.75 -28.30 21.40
CA PRO A 28 -8.28 -26.92 21.27
C PRO A 28 -8.02 -26.31 22.64
N ASP A 29 -7.05 -25.40 22.69
CA ASP A 29 -6.76 -24.54 23.84
C ASP A 29 -7.11 -23.07 23.55
N ILE A 30 -6.86 -22.19 24.52
CA ILE A 30 -7.16 -20.74 24.41
C ILE A 30 -6.32 -20.07 23.29
N SER A 31 -5.15 -20.64 22.96
CA SER A 31 -4.23 -20.10 21.94
C SER A 31 -4.49 -20.63 20.53
N THR A 32 -5.36 -21.64 20.41
CA THR A 32 -5.61 -22.36 19.17
C THR A 32 -6.31 -21.46 18.14
N LYS A 33 -5.65 -21.26 17.00
CA LYS A 33 -6.18 -20.45 15.90
C LYS A 33 -7.03 -21.31 14.97
N VAL A 34 -8.30 -20.95 14.80
CA VAL A 34 -9.25 -21.66 13.94
C VAL A 34 -9.46 -20.91 12.63
N PHE A 35 -9.09 -21.54 11.51
CA PHE A 35 -9.33 -21.01 10.16
C PHE A 35 -10.63 -21.61 9.62
N LYS A 36 -11.61 -20.77 9.25
CA LYS A 36 -12.92 -21.23 8.72
C LYS A 36 -13.64 -20.24 7.80
N GLU A 37 -12.99 -19.14 7.39
CA GLU A 37 -13.60 -18.17 6.46
C GLU A 37 -13.31 -18.54 5.00
N GLU A 38 -12.09 -19.02 4.73
CA GLU A 38 -11.58 -19.25 3.39
C GLU A 38 -10.63 -20.45 3.37
N CYS A 39 -10.53 -21.11 2.21
CA CYS A 39 -9.56 -22.17 2.00
C CYS A 39 -8.11 -21.64 2.11
N THR A 40 -7.23 -22.43 2.71
CA THR A 40 -5.79 -22.14 2.81
C THR A 40 -5.15 -21.92 1.44
N TYR A 41 -5.51 -22.70 0.42
CA TYR A 41 -4.85 -22.69 -0.89
C TYR A 41 -5.59 -21.92 -1.99
N CYS A 42 -6.82 -21.43 -1.76
CA CYS A 42 -7.62 -20.69 -2.74
C CYS A 42 -8.69 -19.82 -2.06
N PHE A 43 -9.47 -19.03 -2.80
CA PHE A 43 -10.47 -18.11 -2.24
C PHE A 43 -11.87 -18.71 -2.11
N ARG A 44 -12.00 -20.04 -2.11
CA ARG A 44 -13.29 -20.70 -1.87
C ARG A 44 -13.69 -20.57 -0.40
N THR A 45 -14.88 -20.05 -0.18
CA THR A 45 -15.52 -19.82 1.12
C THR A 45 -16.61 -20.87 1.40
N PRO A 46 -17.19 -20.91 2.61
CA PRO A 46 -18.32 -21.78 2.94
C PRO A 46 -19.54 -21.68 2.00
N PHE A 47 -19.67 -20.58 1.26
CA PHE A 47 -20.78 -20.35 0.33
C PHE A 47 -20.62 -21.08 -1.01
N PHE A 48 -19.40 -21.53 -1.35
CA PHE A 48 -19.17 -22.28 -2.58
C PHE A 48 -19.79 -23.68 -2.51
N ALA A 49 -20.14 -24.22 -3.69
CA ALA A 49 -20.59 -25.59 -3.81
C ALA A 49 -19.55 -26.55 -3.20
N GLY A 50 -20.01 -27.41 -2.27
CA GLY A 50 -19.15 -28.33 -1.53
C GLY A 50 -18.62 -27.78 -0.19
N GLY A 51 -18.80 -26.49 0.11
CA GLY A 51 -18.40 -25.88 1.38
C GLY A 51 -16.90 -25.98 1.66
N ILE A 52 -16.54 -25.88 2.93
CA ILE A 52 -15.17 -26.00 3.43
C ILE A 52 -15.03 -27.08 4.50
N PHE A 53 -13.81 -27.55 4.71
CA PHE A 53 -13.44 -28.66 5.58
C PHE A 53 -12.33 -28.18 6.52
N VAL A 54 -12.66 -28.06 7.82
CA VAL A 54 -11.70 -27.67 8.87
C VAL A 54 -11.12 -28.93 9.49
N CYS A 55 -9.80 -29.10 9.42
CA CYS A 55 -9.13 -30.25 10.02
C CYS A 55 -9.19 -30.19 11.55
N LEU A 56 -9.71 -31.21 12.22
CA LEU A 56 -9.84 -31.22 13.69
C LEU A 56 -8.52 -31.49 14.44
N LYS A 57 -7.40 -31.56 13.73
CA LYS A 57 -6.06 -31.71 14.31
C LYS A 57 -5.22 -30.44 14.19
N THR A 58 -5.30 -29.77 13.05
CA THR A 58 -4.50 -28.57 12.73
C THR A 58 -5.33 -27.29 12.68
N TYR A 59 -6.65 -27.38 12.59
CA TYR A 59 -7.57 -26.25 12.43
C TYR A 59 -7.36 -25.41 11.16
N ALA A 60 -6.64 -25.97 10.18
CA ALA A 60 -6.54 -25.43 8.82
C ALA A 60 -7.81 -25.76 8.01
N CYS A 61 -8.11 -24.90 7.02
CA CYS A 61 -9.35 -24.93 6.25
C CYS A 61 -9.08 -25.29 4.78
N PHE A 62 -9.83 -26.24 4.23
CA PHE A 62 -9.67 -26.69 2.85
C PHE A 62 -11.01 -26.73 2.12
N CYS A 63 -11.05 -26.36 0.85
CA CYS A 63 -12.23 -26.59 0.02
C CYS A 63 -12.28 -28.05 -0.44
N PHE A 64 -13.38 -28.43 -1.10
CA PHE A 64 -13.60 -29.80 -1.59
C PHE A 64 -12.47 -30.35 -2.47
N THR A 65 -11.82 -29.52 -3.30
CA THR A 65 -10.72 -29.97 -4.17
C THR A 65 -9.40 -30.15 -3.41
N HIS A 66 -9.16 -29.36 -2.36
CA HIS A 66 -7.89 -29.36 -1.63
C HIS A 66 -7.88 -30.28 -0.41
N VAL A 67 -9.05 -30.65 0.14
CA VAL A 67 -9.12 -31.53 1.31
C VAL A 67 -8.49 -32.91 1.03
N GLY A 68 -8.66 -33.44 -0.18
CA GLY A 68 -8.06 -34.71 -0.58
C GLY A 68 -6.53 -34.64 -0.64
N LEU A 69 -5.99 -33.61 -1.30
CA LEU A 69 -4.54 -33.39 -1.39
C LEU A 69 -3.90 -33.25 0.00
N TYR A 70 -4.53 -32.48 0.88
CA TYR A 70 -4.06 -32.33 2.25
C TYR A 70 -4.15 -33.63 3.06
N ALA A 71 -5.26 -34.37 2.95
CA ALA A 71 -5.44 -35.63 3.68
C ALA A 71 -4.42 -36.69 3.27
N GLU A 72 -4.09 -36.78 1.97
CA GLU A 72 -3.08 -37.70 1.45
C GLU A 72 -1.67 -37.34 1.92
N GLN A 73 -1.32 -36.05 1.93
CA GLN A 73 0.01 -35.59 2.35
C GLN A 73 0.21 -35.67 3.87
N SER A 74 -0.77 -35.20 4.64
CA SER A 74 -0.67 -35.07 6.10
C SER A 74 -1.11 -36.32 6.87
N ARG A 75 -1.80 -37.25 6.20
CA ARG A 75 -2.51 -38.41 6.79
C ARG A 75 -3.59 -38.03 7.81
N ASN A 76 -4.02 -36.77 7.84
CA ASN A 76 -5.11 -36.32 8.69
C ASN A 76 -6.44 -36.56 7.98
N THR A 77 -7.31 -37.37 8.58
CA THR A 77 -8.53 -37.85 7.93
C THR A 77 -9.81 -37.22 8.46
N LEU A 78 -9.81 -36.60 9.65
CA LEU A 78 -11.01 -36.11 10.31
C LEU A 78 -11.21 -34.60 10.11
N PHE A 79 -12.39 -34.21 9.61
CA PHE A 79 -12.72 -32.82 9.30
C PHE A 79 -14.14 -32.43 9.73
N LEU A 80 -14.29 -31.17 10.13
CA LEU A 80 -15.58 -30.51 10.27
C LEU A 80 -15.94 -29.84 8.93
N HIS A 81 -17.02 -30.28 8.32
CA HIS A 81 -17.61 -29.70 7.12
C HIS A 81 -18.52 -28.53 7.47
N ILE A 82 -18.32 -27.39 6.81
CA ILE A 82 -19.13 -26.16 6.96
C ILE A 82 -19.67 -25.77 5.59
N LEU A 83 -20.98 -25.59 5.50
CA LEU A 83 -21.66 -25.12 4.29
C LEU A 83 -22.64 -24.01 4.65
N SER A 84 -22.46 -22.83 4.05
CA SER A 84 -23.29 -21.66 4.30
C SER A 84 -24.21 -21.40 3.13
N LYS A 85 -25.48 -21.08 3.40
CA LYS A 85 -26.46 -20.67 2.39
C LYS A 85 -27.05 -19.32 2.75
N LYS A 86 -27.14 -18.44 1.76
CA LYS A 86 -27.89 -17.18 1.87
C LYS A 86 -29.36 -17.50 1.64
N VAL A 87 -30.22 -17.23 2.62
CA VAL A 87 -31.67 -17.37 2.52
C VAL A 87 -32.25 -15.96 2.42
N ASN A 88 -33.02 -15.73 1.36
CA ASN A 88 -33.74 -14.47 1.20
C ASN A 88 -34.84 -14.37 2.27
N LEU A 89 -34.88 -13.26 2.98
CA LEU A 89 -36.06 -12.90 3.75
C LEU A 89 -37.15 -12.51 2.74
N GLU A 90 -38.05 -13.45 2.42
CA GLU A 90 -39.26 -13.11 1.70
C GLU A 90 -40.01 -12.03 2.50
N SER A 91 -40.23 -10.88 1.86
CA SER A 91 -41.09 -9.83 2.41
C SER A 91 -42.48 -10.44 2.61
N GLU A 92 -42.96 -10.45 3.85
CA GLU A 92 -44.36 -10.75 4.16
C GLU A 92 -45.26 -9.99 3.18
N GLU A 93 -46.19 -10.73 2.56
CA GLU A 93 -47.10 -10.24 1.52
C GLU A 93 -47.75 -8.91 1.91
N GLU A 94 -47.72 -7.98 0.96
CA GLU A 94 -48.28 -6.63 1.06
C GLU A 94 -49.76 -6.66 1.50
N SER A 95 -50.08 -5.93 2.57
CA SER A 95 -51.41 -5.34 2.73
C SER A 95 -51.29 -3.82 2.64
N ASP A 96 -51.84 -3.32 1.54
CA ASP A 96 -52.33 -1.97 1.23
C ASP A 96 -51.56 -0.73 1.73
N GLY A 97 -50.93 -0.03 0.78
CA GLY A 97 -50.95 1.43 0.74
C GLY A 97 -49.61 2.17 0.72
N GLU A 98 -49.24 2.64 -0.49
CA GLU A 98 -48.34 3.78 -0.82
C GLU A 98 -46.80 3.60 -0.81
N PRO A 99 -46.10 4.25 -1.78
CA PRO A 99 -44.77 3.85 -2.21
C PRO A 99 -43.67 4.40 -1.28
N LYS A 100 -42.73 3.54 -0.90
CA LYS A 100 -41.57 3.90 -0.07
C LYS A 100 -40.32 4.02 -0.92
N ASP A 101 -39.99 5.25 -1.33
CA ASP A 101 -38.67 5.60 -1.86
C ASP A 101 -37.61 5.52 -0.74
N LYS A 102 -36.63 4.62 -0.93
CA LYS A 102 -35.35 4.57 -0.22
C LYS A 102 -34.25 4.76 -1.28
N ILE A 103 -33.51 5.86 -1.21
CA ILE A 103 -32.26 6.05 -1.92
C ILE A 103 -31.17 6.19 -0.85
N THR A 104 -30.28 5.20 -0.84
CA THR A 104 -29.08 5.08 0.00
C THR A 104 -27.91 5.87 -0.59
N ARG A 105 -26.92 6.13 0.26
CA ARG A 105 -25.59 6.70 -0.02
C ARG A 105 -25.02 6.23 -1.36
N LEU A 106 -24.34 7.14 -2.07
CA LEU A 106 -23.50 6.87 -3.24
C LEU A 106 -22.36 5.90 -2.91
N ALA A 107 -22.68 4.62 -2.81
CA ALA A 107 -21.93 3.58 -3.48
C ALA A 107 -22.40 3.56 -4.93
N ILE A 108 -21.49 3.36 -5.87
CA ILE A 108 -21.87 3.11 -7.27
C ILE A 108 -22.73 1.85 -7.26
N ASP A 109 -23.97 2.03 -7.71
CA ASP A 109 -25.10 1.14 -7.51
C ASP A 109 -24.89 -0.21 -8.22
N THR A 110 -24.40 -1.22 -7.50
CA THR A 110 -24.50 -2.62 -7.88
C THR A 110 -25.76 -3.22 -7.25
N GLY A 111 -26.93 -2.90 -7.82
CA GLY A 111 -28.17 -3.66 -7.77
C GLY A 111 -28.62 -4.29 -6.44
N PHE A 112 -29.72 -3.78 -5.87
CA PHE A 112 -30.62 -4.46 -4.94
C PHE A 112 -29.96 -5.24 -3.78
N GLU A 113 -29.66 -4.55 -2.67
CA GLU A 113 -29.37 -5.22 -1.41
C GLU A 113 -30.64 -5.89 -0.84
N GLN A 114 -30.89 -7.13 -1.26
CA GLN A 114 -31.75 -8.06 -0.53
C GLN A 114 -31.11 -8.35 0.84
N LYS A 115 -31.88 -8.23 1.92
CA LYS A 115 -31.42 -8.69 3.25
C LYS A 115 -31.44 -10.22 3.25
N PHE A 116 -30.25 -10.83 3.20
CA PHE A 116 -30.09 -12.26 3.32
C PHE A 116 -29.81 -12.65 4.77
N ASP A 117 -30.46 -13.69 5.26
CA ASP A 117 -30.01 -14.41 6.45
C ASP A 117 -29.01 -15.50 6.03
N VAL A 118 -28.00 -15.77 6.86
CA VAL A 118 -26.97 -16.78 6.57
C VAL A 118 -27.20 -18.00 7.44
N HIS A 119 -27.56 -19.11 6.82
CA HIS A 119 -27.74 -20.38 7.51
C HIS A 119 -26.55 -21.30 7.29
N ASP A 120 -25.86 -21.64 8.38
CA ASP A 120 -24.71 -22.54 8.38
C ASP A 120 -25.12 -23.98 8.70
N THR A 121 -24.65 -24.93 7.91
CA THR A 121 -24.81 -26.37 8.14
C THR A 121 -23.47 -26.97 8.51
N PHE A 122 -23.43 -27.69 9.63
CA PHE A 122 -22.23 -28.33 10.16
C PHE A 122 -22.37 -29.86 10.10
N SER A 123 -21.32 -30.55 9.67
CA SER A 123 -21.29 -32.01 9.65
C SER A 123 -19.88 -32.53 9.88
N LEU A 124 -19.74 -33.67 10.55
CA LEU A 124 -18.45 -34.34 10.72
C LEU A 124 -18.22 -35.32 9.57
N VAL A 125 -17.04 -35.28 8.96
CA VAL A 125 -16.67 -36.14 7.83
C VAL A 125 -15.28 -36.75 8.02
N SER A 126 -15.02 -37.90 7.39
CA SER A 126 -13.71 -38.55 7.40
C SER A 126 -13.27 -38.96 6.00
N PHE A 127 -12.03 -38.67 5.64
CA PHE A 127 -11.43 -39.06 4.36
C PHE A 127 -11.05 -40.56 4.35
N PRO A 128 -11.31 -41.32 3.27
CA PRO A 128 -11.78 -40.90 1.93
C PRO A 128 -13.31 -40.73 1.81
N HIS A 129 -14.08 -41.07 2.84
CA HIS A 129 -15.54 -41.02 2.85
C HIS A 129 -16.12 -39.62 3.13
N ILE A 130 -15.60 -38.58 2.47
CA ILE A 130 -15.99 -37.18 2.71
C ILE A 130 -17.47 -36.87 2.39
N ASN A 131 -18.13 -37.72 1.60
CA ASN A 131 -19.55 -37.59 1.29
C ASN A 131 -20.46 -38.17 2.39
N ALA A 132 -19.91 -38.96 3.32
CA ALA A 132 -20.65 -39.48 4.47
C ALA A 132 -20.65 -38.43 5.58
N LYS A 133 -21.74 -37.65 5.64
CA LYS A 133 -21.93 -36.60 6.65
C LYS A 133 -22.51 -37.18 7.94
N CYS A 134 -21.79 -37.02 9.04
CA CYS A 134 -22.28 -37.37 10.37
C CYS A 134 -22.79 -36.11 11.09
N PRO A 135 -24.00 -36.13 11.67
CA PRO A 135 -24.46 -35.03 12.50
C PRO A 135 -23.61 -34.89 13.77
N ILE A 136 -23.59 -33.67 14.33
CA ILE A 136 -22.82 -33.33 15.52
C ILE A 136 -23.75 -33.38 16.74
N ASP A 137 -23.69 -34.47 17.48
CA ASP A 137 -24.52 -34.75 18.65
C ASP A 137 -23.69 -35.44 19.76
N GLU A 138 -24.22 -35.42 20.98
CA GLU A 138 -23.52 -35.85 22.21
C GLU A 138 -23.01 -37.31 22.15
N LYS A 139 -23.59 -38.16 21.29
CA LYS A 139 -23.14 -39.56 21.16
C LYS A 139 -21.76 -39.72 20.48
N LEU A 140 -21.16 -38.62 20.00
CA LEU A 140 -19.77 -38.57 19.50
C LEU A 140 -18.72 -38.68 20.64
N GLY A 141 -19.13 -38.55 21.90
CA GLY A 141 -18.23 -38.50 23.07
C GLY A 141 -17.88 -37.05 23.45
N SER A 142 -17.61 -36.82 24.73
CA SER A 142 -17.43 -35.47 25.31
C SER A 142 -16.37 -34.65 24.58
N ASP A 143 -15.24 -35.27 24.27
CA ASP A 143 -14.05 -34.55 23.81
C ASP A 143 -14.17 -34.14 22.33
N LEU A 144 -14.67 -35.06 21.48
CA LEU A 144 -14.89 -34.79 20.06
C LEU A 144 -16.07 -33.83 19.86
N TYR A 145 -17.16 -34.01 20.62
CA TYR A 145 -18.29 -33.08 20.60
C TYR A 145 -17.87 -31.68 21.05
N GLY A 146 -17.13 -31.58 22.16
CA GLY A 146 -16.60 -30.30 22.67
C GLY A 146 -15.67 -29.60 21.67
N THR A 147 -14.81 -30.36 20.98
CA THR A 147 -13.93 -29.84 19.93
C THR A 147 -14.73 -29.27 18.75
N CYS A 148 -15.78 -29.98 18.29
CA CYS A 148 -16.64 -29.48 17.21
C CYS A 148 -17.38 -28.20 17.63
N GLN A 149 -17.94 -28.18 18.83
CA GLN A 149 -18.63 -26.99 19.37
C GLN A 149 -17.69 -25.79 19.51
N TYR A 150 -16.44 -26.01 19.90
CA TYR A 150 -15.43 -24.96 19.94
C TYR A 150 -15.20 -24.35 18.55
N VAL A 151 -14.98 -25.18 17.51
CA VAL A 151 -14.76 -24.67 16.14
C VAL A 151 -15.98 -23.92 15.60
N ILE A 152 -17.19 -24.40 15.90
CA ILE A 152 -18.45 -23.75 15.52
C ILE A 152 -18.55 -22.37 16.18
N ALA A 153 -18.31 -22.28 17.49
CA ALA A 153 -18.43 -21.04 18.26
C ALA A 153 -17.25 -20.06 18.08
N ALA A 154 -16.05 -20.57 17.73
CA ALA A 154 -14.85 -19.76 17.63
C ALA A 154 -15.00 -18.66 16.56
N THR A 155 -14.50 -17.45 16.84
CA THR A 155 -14.31 -16.45 15.78
C THR A 155 -13.09 -16.87 14.96
N SER A 156 -13.17 -16.84 13.63
CA SER A 156 -12.02 -17.29 12.83
C SER A 156 -10.79 -16.42 13.07
N ALA A 157 -9.61 -17.04 13.09
CA ALA A 157 -8.32 -16.37 13.27
C ALA A 157 -8.09 -15.26 12.23
N GLU A 158 -8.60 -15.43 11.01
CA GLU A 158 -8.52 -14.42 9.94
C GLU A 158 -9.36 -13.19 10.28
N ARG A 159 -10.58 -13.41 10.79
CA ARG A 159 -11.48 -12.35 11.23
C ARG A 159 -10.93 -11.63 12.46
N ILE A 160 -10.36 -12.37 13.42
CA ILE A 160 -9.68 -11.78 14.59
C ILE A 160 -8.50 -10.91 14.14
N ALA A 161 -7.66 -11.40 13.22
CA ALA A 161 -6.54 -10.63 12.70
C ALA A 161 -6.99 -9.39 11.91
N LEU A 162 -8.10 -9.50 11.16
CA LEU A 162 -8.71 -8.36 10.49
C LEU A 162 -9.25 -7.34 11.50
N LEU A 163 -9.92 -7.77 12.57
CA LEU A 163 -10.40 -6.89 13.63
C LEU A 163 -9.24 -6.23 14.41
N GLN A 164 -8.14 -6.95 14.64
CA GLN A 164 -6.93 -6.44 15.33
C GLN A 164 -6.11 -5.48 14.46
N SER A 165 -6.01 -5.75 13.16
CA SER A 165 -5.40 -4.80 12.21
C SER A 165 -6.31 -3.61 11.97
N ALA A 166 -7.63 -3.82 11.98
CA ALA A 166 -8.61 -2.73 11.92
C ALA A 166 -8.58 -1.84 13.17
N SER A 167 -8.34 -2.40 14.36
CA SER A 167 -8.18 -1.59 15.58
C SER A 167 -6.93 -0.69 15.56
N ASN A 168 -5.98 -0.94 14.66
CA ASN A 168 -4.79 -0.10 14.48
C ASN A 168 -4.77 0.66 13.12
N ALA A 169 -5.78 0.51 12.26
CA ALA A 169 -5.73 1.03 10.89
C ALA A 169 -7.09 1.30 10.21
N TRP A 170 -8.14 1.61 10.95
CA TRP A 170 -9.42 2.15 10.46
C TRP A 170 -9.69 3.41 11.28
N ASP A 171 -10.12 4.57 10.80
CA ASP A 171 -10.65 5.05 9.52
C ASP A 171 -10.35 6.58 9.53
N GLY A 172 -10.53 7.31 8.42
CA GLY A 172 -10.44 8.78 8.44
C GLY A 172 -11.27 9.36 9.59
N GLU A 173 -10.59 9.99 10.56
CA GLU A 173 -11.10 10.34 11.90
C GLU A 173 -12.10 9.30 12.43
N ILE A 174 -11.62 8.30 13.19
CA ILE A 174 -12.50 7.63 14.16
C ILE A 174 -13.09 8.76 14.99
N LYS A 175 -14.33 9.17 14.66
CA LYS A 175 -15.08 10.14 15.44
C LYS A 175 -15.06 9.59 16.86
N GLN A 176 -14.31 10.25 17.73
CA GLN A 176 -14.11 9.75 19.07
C GLN A 176 -15.47 9.74 19.76
N ILE A 177 -15.72 8.75 20.61
CA ILE A 177 -16.88 8.83 21.50
C ILE A 177 -16.66 10.06 22.36
N THR A 178 -17.58 11.02 22.29
CA THR A 178 -17.41 12.27 23.01
C THR A 178 -17.23 12.04 24.51
N LYS A 179 -16.31 12.78 25.12
CA LYS A 179 -16.16 12.83 26.58
C LYS A 179 -17.43 13.34 27.29
N HIS A 180 -18.34 13.98 26.55
CA HIS A 180 -19.61 14.53 27.03
C HIS A 180 -20.80 13.59 26.84
N ALA A 181 -20.60 12.27 26.74
CA ALA A 181 -21.67 11.29 26.51
C ALA A 181 -22.75 11.25 27.62
N ASN A 182 -22.42 11.73 28.82
CA ASN A 182 -23.35 11.95 29.93
C ASN A 182 -23.73 13.43 30.04
N LEU A 183 -24.18 14.02 28.93
CA LEU A 183 -24.52 15.44 28.86
C LEU A 183 -25.73 15.75 29.76
N GLU A 184 -25.58 16.71 30.68
CA GLU A 184 -26.72 17.21 31.45
C GLU A 184 -27.57 18.14 30.57
N GLN A 185 -28.78 17.70 30.20
CA GLN A 185 -29.71 18.51 29.40
C GLN A 185 -30.60 19.37 30.30
N LEU A 186 -30.71 20.66 29.99
CA LEU A 186 -31.54 21.59 30.74
C LEU A 186 -33.03 21.32 30.46
N SER A 187 -33.84 21.22 31.50
CA SER A 187 -35.30 21.08 31.40
C SER A 187 -35.98 22.43 31.22
N ASN A 188 -35.73 23.07 30.08
CA ASN A 188 -36.30 24.38 29.72
C ASN A 188 -37.67 24.30 29.00
N GLY A 189 -38.25 23.11 28.88
CA GLY A 189 -39.57 22.89 28.25
C GLY A 189 -39.61 23.16 26.75
N LYS A 190 -38.45 23.28 26.09
CA LYS A 190 -38.33 23.56 24.66
C LYS A 190 -38.57 22.30 23.85
N ILE A 191 -39.55 22.36 22.94
CA ILE A 191 -39.83 21.29 21.97
C ILE A 191 -39.42 21.79 20.58
N ILE A 192 -38.58 21.04 19.90
CA ILE A 192 -38.04 21.43 18.60
C ILE A 192 -38.96 20.90 17.48
N PRO A 193 -39.44 21.77 16.56
CA PRO A 193 -40.28 21.32 15.45
C PRO A 193 -39.51 20.38 14.53
N MET A 194 -40.21 19.55 13.77
CA MET A 194 -39.59 18.53 12.89
C MET A 194 -39.05 19.11 11.55
N SER A 195 -39.36 20.37 11.22
CA SER A 195 -38.87 21.08 10.03
C SER A 195 -39.08 22.59 10.18
N GLY A 196 -38.56 23.38 9.23
CA GLY A 196 -38.78 24.84 9.17
C GLY A 196 -37.93 25.64 10.14
N TRP A 197 -36.74 25.12 10.51
CA TRP A 197 -35.85 25.78 11.46
C TRP A 197 -35.23 27.06 10.90
N THR A 198 -35.03 28.03 11.77
CA THR A 198 -34.31 29.27 11.48
C THR A 198 -33.33 29.56 12.60
N CYS A 199 -32.20 30.19 12.28
CA CYS A 199 -31.23 30.62 13.27
C CYS A 199 -31.86 31.59 14.27
N GLU A 200 -31.76 31.31 15.56
CA GLU A 200 -32.40 32.10 16.63
C GLU A 200 -31.63 33.40 16.97
N ALA A 201 -30.56 33.73 16.22
CA ALA A 201 -29.65 34.84 16.54
C ALA A 201 -30.24 36.17 16.13
N ASP A 202 -30.08 37.18 16.98
CA ASP A 202 -30.62 38.52 16.76
C ASP A 202 -30.13 39.06 15.42
N GLY A 203 -31.07 39.34 14.51
CA GLY A 203 -30.76 39.84 13.16
C GLY A 203 -30.33 38.78 12.13
N CYS A 204 -30.38 37.49 12.44
CA CYS A 204 -30.06 36.41 11.50
C CYS A 204 -31.33 35.82 10.86
N THR A 205 -31.33 35.64 9.53
CA THR A 205 -32.46 35.05 8.78
C THR A 205 -32.11 33.72 8.12
N MET A 206 -31.00 33.09 8.53
CA MET A 206 -30.51 31.84 7.96
C MET A 206 -31.45 30.67 8.26
N ASN A 207 -31.74 29.88 7.23
CA ASN A 207 -32.57 28.67 7.25
C ASN A 207 -31.79 27.40 6.82
N GLU A 208 -30.50 27.53 6.50
CA GLU A 208 -29.61 26.44 6.04
C GLU A 208 -28.34 26.39 6.94
N ASN A 209 -27.65 25.25 6.97
CA ASN A 209 -26.46 25.02 7.81
C ASN A 209 -26.71 25.30 9.30
N LEU A 210 -27.82 24.75 9.81
CA LEU A 210 -28.27 24.96 11.19
C LEU A 210 -27.81 23.81 12.09
N TRP A 211 -27.37 24.19 13.28
CA TRP A 211 -26.91 23.28 14.32
C TRP A 211 -27.84 23.43 15.53
N LEU A 212 -28.16 22.31 16.17
CA LEU A 212 -28.93 22.24 17.40
C LEU A 212 -27.99 21.92 18.55
N ASN A 213 -28.01 22.74 19.60
CA ASN A 213 -27.27 22.45 20.83
C ASN A 213 -27.99 21.39 21.66
N LEU A 214 -27.27 20.32 22.04
CA LEU A 214 -27.85 19.19 22.77
C LEU A 214 -28.06 19.47 24.27
N THR A 215 -27.50 20.54 24.83
CA THR A 215 -27.66 20.91 26.24
C THR A 215 -28.98 21.66 26.49
N ASP A 216 -29.34 22.61 25.62
CA ASP A 216 -30.47 23.52 25.87
C ASP A 216 -31.42 23.68 24.67
N GLY A 217 -31.14 23.05 23.54
CA GLY A 217 -31.97 23.08 22.36
C GLY A 217 -31.90 24.38 21.57
N ALA A 218 -30.89 25.24 21.77
CA ALA A 218 -30.69 26.42 20.94
C ALA A 218 -30.37 26.06 19.47
N ILE A 219 -30.97 26.77 18.52
CA ILE A 219 -30.73 26.56 17.07
C ILE A 219 -29.97 27.76 16.51
N ARG A 220 -28.75 27.52 16.00
CA ARG A 220 -27.88 28.59 15.45
C ARG A 220 -27.20 28.12 14.16
N CYS A 221 -26.90 29.06 13.27
CA CYS A 221 -26.15 28.74 12.06
C CYS A 221 -24.67 28.45 12.36
N GLY A 222 -24.10 27.53 11.60
CA GLY A 222 -22.71 27.12 11.71
C GLY A 222 -21.70 28.15 11.18
N ARG A 223 -20.45 27.72 11.07
CA ARG A 223 -19.38 28.50 10.46
C ARG A 223 -19.54 28.56 8.94
N SER A 224 -19.11 29.67 8.34
CA SER A 224 -18.94 29.71 6.90
C SER A 224 -17.80 28.76 6.53
N GLN A 225 -18.06 27.86 5.60
CA GLN A 225 -17.07 26.91 5.08
C GLN A 225 -16.94 27.13 3.59
N PHE A 226 -15.69 27.15 3.10
CA PHE A 226 -15.44 27.12 1.66
C PHE A 226 -15.78 25.72 1.15
N VAL A 227 -16.86 25.63 0.36
CA VAL A 227 -17.31 24.37 -0.23
C VAL A 227 -16.74 24.20 -1.63
N ALA A 228 -16.45 25.32 -2.34
CA ALA A 228 -15.81 25.35 -3.65
C ALA A 228 -15.10 26.71 -3.90
N GLU A 229 -14.37 26.81 -5.02
CA GLU A 229 -13.82 28.09 -5.52
C GLU A 229 -14.97 29.03 -5.90
N GLY A 230 -15.19 30.07 -5.09
CA GLY A 230 -16.25 31.07 -5.28
C GLY A 230 -17.61 30.73 -4.66
N GLN A 231 -17.80 29.55 -4.04
CA GLN A 231 -19.06 29.17 -3.39
C GLN A 231 -18.85 28.76 -1.93
N MET A 232 -19.35 29.58 -1.00
CA MET A 232 -19.28 29.36 0.43
C MET A 232 -20.60 28.80 0.95
N CYS A 233 -20.56 27.76 1.81
CA CYS A 233 -21.69 27.45 2.68
C CYS A 233 -21.82 28.64 3.63
N LYS A 234 -22.90 29.40 3.48
CA LYS A 234 -23.11 30.62 4.27
C LYS A 234 -23.34 30.20 5.72
N GLY A 235 -22.63 30.84 6.64
CA GLY A 235 -22.77 30.61 8.08
C GLY A 235 -22.16 31.76 8.86
N ASN A 236 -22.90 32.33 9.81
CA ASN A 236 -22.48 33.54 10.53
C ASN A 236 -21.72 33.23 11.82
N ASN A 237 -21.20 32.01 12.02
CA ASN A 237 -20.48 31.58 13.23
C ASN A 237 -21.29 31.65 14.54
N HIS A 238 -22.61 31.84 14.48
CA HIS A 238 -23.44 32.04 15.67
C HIS A 238 -23.42 30.85 16.63
N MET A 239 -23.27 29.61 16.14
CA MET A 239 -23.18 28.45 17.04
C MET A 239 -21.86 28.44 17.83
N LYS A 240 -20.74 28.86 17.24
CA LYS A 240 -19.45 28.98 17.95
C LYS A 240 -19.51 30.08 19.01
N GLN A 241 -20.06 31.24 18.65
CA GLN A 241 -20.26 32.36 19.59
C GLN A 241 -21.17 31.95 20.76
N TYR A 242 -22.19 31.14 20.47
CA TYR A 242 -23.09 30.59 21.48
C TYR A 242 -22.36 29.65 22.44
N TYR A 243 -21.53 28.75 21.90
CA TYR A 243 -20.64 27.91 22.71
C TYR A 243 -19.69 28.75 23.57
N ASP A 244 -19.04 29.78 23.01
CA ASP A 244 -18.09 30.63 23.75
C ASP A 244 -18.76 31.37 24.92
N ALA A 245 -20.07 31.67 24.82
CA ALA A 245 -20.85 32.33 25.86
C ALA A 245 -21.43 31.37 26.92
N THR A 246 -21.75 30.13 26.54
CA THR A 246 -22.50 29.17 27.39
C THR A 246 -21.66 28.01 27.90
N GLY A 247 -20.61 27.63 27.17
CA GLY A 247 -19.81 26.44 27.41
C GLY A 247 -20.48 25.12 26.99
N TYR A 248 -21.60 25.13 26.28
CA TYR A 248 -22.36 23.93 25.95
C TYR A 248 -21.77 23.15 24.77
N PRO A 249 -21.15 21.97 25.01
CA PRO A 249 -20.12 21.43 24.12
C PRO A 249 -20.64 20.74 22.86
N LEU A 250 -21.79 20.06 22.95
CA LEU A 250 -22.27 19.18 21.90
C LEU A 250 -23.36 19.81 21.03
N VAL A 251 -23.17 19.72 19.71
CA VAL A 251 -24.14 20.17 18.72
C VAL A 251 -24.37 19.11 17.66
N VAL A 252 -25.60 19.01 17.16
CA VAL A 252 -25.98 18.12 16.04
C VAL A 252 -26.46 18.95 14.86
N LYS A 253 -26.03 18.60 13.64
CA LYS A 253 -26.45 19.31 12.43
C LYS A 253 -27.88 18.92 12.03
N LEU A 254 -28.78 19.89 12.04
CA LEU A 254 -30.16 19.71 11.60
C LEU A 254 -30.18 19.37 10.10
N GLY A 255 -31.00 18.39 9.71
CA GLY A 255 -31.06 17.87 8.33
C GLY A 255 -30.18 16.65 8.04
N THR A 256 -29.20 16.35 8.90
CA THR A 256 -28.34 15.14 8.79
C THR A 256 -28.83 13.95 9.62
N ILE A 257 -29.84 14.16 10.48
CA ILE A 257 -30.41 13.14 11.36
C ILE A 257 -31.17 12.10 10.53
N SER A 258 -30.72 10.85 10.59
CA SER A 258 -31.33 9.72 9.88
C SER A 258 -32.08 8.78 10.82
N SER A 259 -33.02 8.03 10.26
CA SER A 259 -33.77 6.96 10.95
C SER A 259 -32.92 5.76 11.38
N GLU A 260 -31.65 5.68 10.95
CA GLU A 260 -30.72 4.57 11.21
C GLU A 260 -29.80 4.82 12.42
N GLY A 261 -30.00 5.90 13.17
CA GLY A 261 -29.11 6.22 14.31
C GLY A 261 -27.99 7.21 13.97
N THR A 262 -27.79 7.57 12.69
CA THR A 262 -26.64 8.38 12.26
C THR A 262 -27.02 9.86 12.09
N ALA A 263 -26.20 10.75 12.64
CA ALA A 263 -26.27 12.20 12.46
C ALA A 263 -24.85 12.81 12.57
N ASP A 264 -24.64 14.00 12.02
CA ASP A 264 -23.37 14.71 12.19
C ASP A 264 -23.39 15.47 13.52
N VAL A 265 -22.65 14.95 14.50
CA VAL A 265 -22.43 15.56 15.82
C VAL A 265 -21.02 16.16 15.85
N PHE A 266 -20.92 17.39 16.36
CA PHE A 266 -19.66 18.11 16.55
C PHE A 266 -19.53 18.54 18.01
N SER A 267 -18.33 18.41 18.55
CA SER A 267 -18.00 18.84 19.91
C SER A 267 -17.09 20.06 19.84
N TYR A 268 -17.56 21.21 20.33
CA TYR A 268 -16.74 22.42 20.37
C TYR A 268 -15.63 22.37 21.41
N ASP A 269 -15.76 21.50 22.41
CA ASP A 269 -14.78 21.31 23.47
C ASP A 269 -13.70 20.28 23.11
N GLU A 270 -13.97 19.45 22.11
CA GLU A 270 -12.99 18.53 21.50
C GLU A 270 -12.47 19.07 20.14
N ASP A 271 -13.12 20.12 19.62
CA ASP A 271 -12.92 20.74 18.30
C ASP A 271 -12.95 19.73 17.14
N ASP A 272 -13.78 18.69 17.28
CA ASP A 272 -13.80 17.55 16.37
C ASP A 272 -15.23 17.00 16.18
N ALA A 273 -15.44 16.25 15.09
CA ALA A 273 -16.65 15.48 14.87
C ALA A 273 -16.63 14.23 15.76
N VAL A 274 -17.70 14.03 16.53
CA VAL A 274 -17.74 13.01 17.59
C VAL A 274 -18.90 12.04 17.40
N ILE A 275 -18.82 10.87 18.05
CA ILE A 275 -19.94 9.94 18.21
C ILE A 275 -20.57 10.18 19.57
N ASP A 276 -21.89 10.42 19.59
CA ASP A 276 -22.68 10.44 20.81
C ASP A 276 -23.46 9.12 20.95
N PRO A 277 -23.07 8.22 21.88
CA PRO A 277 -23.74 6.94 22.09
C PRO A 277 -25.18 7.08 22.61
N ASN A 278 -25.53 8.23 23.19
CA ASN A 278 -26.84 8.50 23.78
C ASN A 278 -27.67 9.48 22.92
N LEU A 279 -27.30 9.68 21.65
CA LEU A 279 -27.94 10.66 20.77
C LEU A 279 -29.46 10.51 20.70
N GLU A 280 -29.99 9.27 20.65
CA GLU A 280 -31.44 9.02 20.63
C GLU A 280 -32.13 9.60 21.88
N LYS A 281 -31.51 9.46 23.06
CA LYS A 281 -32.02 10.04 24.31
C LYS A 281 -31.91 11.55 24.31
N HIS A 282 -30.79 12.09 23.84
CA HIS A 282 -30.58 13.54 23.78
C HIS A 282 -31.56 14.24 22.82
N LEU A 283 -31.88 13.61 21.69
CA LEU A 283 -32.89 14.10 20.76
C LEU A 283 -34.31 13.96 21.33
N ALA A 284 -34.60 12.85 22.02
CA ALA A 284 -35.91 12.61 22.63
C ALA A 284 -36.27 13.66 23.71
N HIS A 285 -35.28 14.19 24.45
CA HIS A 285 -35.49 15.26 25.43
C HIS A 285 -36.12 16.52 24.82
N PHE A 286 -35.78 16.83 23.57
CA PHE A 286 -36.34 17.96 22.82
C PHE A 286 -37.57 17.60 21.98
N GLY A 287 -38.13 16.40 22.16
CA GLY A 287 -39.30 15.91 21.43
C GLY A 287 -39.02 15.47 19.99
N ILE A 288 -37.75 15.24 19.63
CA ILE A 288 -37.36 14.79 18.29
C ILE A 288 -37.37 13.26 18.24
N ASP A 289 -38.33 12.69 17.52
CA ASP A 289 -38.41 11.25 17.25
C ASP A 289 -37.57 10.89 16.02
N GLN A 290 -36.39 10.33 16.26
CA GLN A 290 -35.42 9.97 15.23
C GLN A 290 -36.01 9.06 14.14
N LYS A 291 -36.96 8.19 14.49
CA LYS A 291 -37.56 7.23 13.53
C LYS A 291 -38.45 7.89 12.49
N LYS A 292 -38.87 9.14 12.72
CA LYS A 292 -39.73 9.92 11.82
C LYS A 292 -38.98 10.90 10.93
N LEU A 293 -37.68 11.13 11.19
CA LEU A 293 -36.85 12.02 10.39
C LEU A 293 -36.22 11.28 9.21
N LYS A 294 -36.31 11.90 8.03
CA LYS A 294 -35.54 11.51 6.84
C LYS A 294 -34.41 12.52 6.66
N LYS A 295 -33.24 12.05 6.26
CA LYS A 295 -32.10 12.90 5.92
C LYS A 295 -32.48 13.83 4.76
N THR A 296 -32.51 15.15 4.99
CA THR A 296 -32.86 16.17 4.00
C THR A 296 -31.66 16.96 3.50
N GLU A 297 -30.53 16.92 4.21
CA GLU A 297 -29.28 17.53 3.82
C GLU A 297 -28.17 16.47 3.70
N LYS A 298 -27.32 16.61 2.67
CA LYS A 298 -26.11 15.78 2.51
C LYS A 298 -25.15 16.04 3.67
N SER A 299 -24.44 15.00 4.12
CA SER A 299 -23.36 15.20 5.10
C SER A 299 -22.27 16.08 4.47
N THR A 300 -21.43 16.70 5.30
CA THR A 300 -20.32 17.54 4.81
C THR A 300 -19.40 16.77 3.85
N LEU A 301 -19.10 15.51 4.17
CA LEU A 301 -18.32 14.59 3.33
C LEU A 301 -19.05 14.21 2.02
N GLU A 302 -20.37 14.02 2.05
CA GLU A 302 -21.16 13.74 0.84
C GLU A 302 -21.27 14.97 -0.07
N LEU A 303 -21.29 16.19 0.48
CA LEU A 303 -21.22 17.43 -0.29
C LEU A 303 -19.87 17.60 -0.98
N GLU A 304 -18.77 17.19 -0.32
CA GLU A 304 -17.42 17.19 -0.89
C GLU A 304 -17.26 16.18 -2.04
N LEU A 305 -17.89 15.00 -1.92
CA LEU A 305 -17.86 13.93 -2.94
C LEU A 305 -18.78 14.20 -4.15
N ASP A 306 -19.95 14.81 -3.94
CA ASP A 306 -20.97 14.90 -4.98
C ASP A 306 -20.80 16.10 -5.94
N MET A 307 -19.94 17.07 -5.61
CA MET A 307 -19.80 18.32 -6.38
C MET A 307 -18.53 18.46 -7.21
N ASN A 308 -17.60 17.49 -7.17
CA ASN A 308 -16.37 17.54 -7.99
C ASN A 308 -16.23 16.48 -9.09
N GLN A 309 -17.13 15.50 -9.20
CA GLN A 309 -16.78 14.27 -9.90
C GLN A 309 -18.00 13.62 -10.58
N LYS A 310 -18.47 14.15 -11.71
CA LYS A 310 -19.36 13.38 -12.60
C LYS A 310 -18.72 13.05 -13.93
N TRP A 311 -17.81 13.91 -14.40
CA TRP A 311 -17.27 13.77 -15.75
C TRP A 311 -16.04 12.87 -15.84
N GLU A 312 -15.06 13.02 -14.94
CA GLU A 312 -13.89 12.11 -14.90
C GLU A 312 -14.29 10.68 -14.52
N TRP A 313 -15.21 10.52 -13.56
CA TRP A 313 -15.76 9.20 -13.23
C TRP A 313 -16.50 8.59 -14.43
N ALA A 314 -17.38 9.34 -15.08
CA ALA A 314 -18.10 8.81 -16.24
C ALA A 314 -17.19 8.49 -17.43
N LYS A 315 -16.04 9.17 -17.61
CA LYS A 315 -15.11 8.90 -18.70
C LYS A 315 -14.14 7.76 -18.39
N CYS A 316 -13.64 7.68 -17.15
CA CYS A 316 -12.71 6.64 -16.70
C CYS A 316 -13.37 5.30 -16.36
N GLN A 317 -14.64 5.33 -15.94
CA GLN A 317 -15.46 4.13 -15.74
C GLN A 317 -16.37 3.85 -16.93
N GLU A 318 -16.35 4.72 -17.95
CA GLU A 318 -17.24 4.70 -19.11
C GLU A 318 -18.74 4.60 -18.71
N ASP A 319 -19.15 5.17 -17.56
CA ASP A 319 -20.48 4.99 -16.94
C ASP A 319 -21.68 5.47 -17.80
N GLY A 320 -21.44 6.19 -18.89
CA GLY A 320 -22.46 6.55 -19.89
C GLY A 320 -22.69 5.50 -20.99
N ALA A 321 -21.83 4.49 -21.08
CA ALA A 321 -21.95 3.36 -21.97
C ALA A 321 -22.38 2.13 -21.16
N SER A 322 -23.36 1.37 -21.65
CA SER A 322 -23.67 0.05 -21.11
C SER A 322 -22.53 -0.91 -21.46
N LEU A 323 -21.46 -0.89 -20.66
CA LEU A 323 -20.32 -1.77 -20.87
C LEU A 323 -20.74 -3.22 -20.64
N GLU A 324 -20.30 -4.08 -21.55
CA GLU A 324 -20.53 -5.52 -21.44
C GLU A 324 -19.58 -6.09 -20.39
N ASN A 325 -20.15 -6.66 -19.32
CA ASN A 325 -19.37 -7.39 -18.33
C ASN A 325 -18.74 -8.62 -18.99
N ILE A 326 -17.48 -8.88 -18.66
CA ILE A 326 -16.74 -10.04 -19.19
C ILE A 326 -16.36 -10.97 -18.05
N PHE A 327 -16.49 -12.28 -18.30
CA PHE A 327 -16.24 -13.33 -17.33
C PHE A 327 -15.23 -14.34 -17.87
N GLY A 328 -14.63 -15.12 -16.97
CA GLY A 328 -13.75 -16.24 -17.30
C GLY A 328 -12.30 -16.07 -16.85
N PRO A 329 -11.39 -16.95 -17.32
CA PRO A 329 -9.98 -16.97 -16.94
C PRO A 329 -9.29 -15.63 -17.19
N GLY A 330 -8.66 -15.07 -16.16
CA GLY A 330 -8.00 -13.76 -16.23
C GLY A 330 -8.95 -12.56 -16.26
N TYR A 331 -10.25 -12.74 -16.09
CA TYR A 331 -11.26 -11.67 -16.01
C TYR A 331 -11.87 -11.57 -14.62
N THR A 332 -11.10 -11.87 -13.58
CA THR A 332 -11.55 -11.85 -12.18
C THR A 332 -11.36 -10.47 -11.57
N GLY A 333 -12.43 -9.90 -11.01
CA GLY A 333 -12.38 -8.64 -10.25
C GLY A 333 -11.79 -8.81 -8.85
N LEU A 334 -11.27 -7.72 -8.27
CA LEU A 334 -10.74 -7.68 -6.91
C LEU A 334 -11.63 -6.78 -6.04
N ILE A 335 -12.27 -7.36 -5.03
CA ILE A 335 -13.17 -6.65 -4.12
C ILE A 335 -12.38 -5.63 -3.32
N ASN A 336 -12.87 -4.39 -3.27
CA ASN A 336 -12.23 -3.33 -2.50
C ASN A 336 -12.34 -3.59 -0.99
N ILE A 337 -11.20 -3.63 -0.31
CA ILE A 337 -11.08 -3.91 1.14
C ILE A 337 -10.78 -2.65 1.97
N GLY A 338 -11.23 -1.49 1.49
CA GLY A 338 -10.97 -0.18 2.09
C GLY A 338 -9.77 0.48 1.40
N SER A 339 -10.05 1.47 0.56
CA SER A 339 -9.05 2.27 -0.19
C SER A 339 -8.02 1.45 -0.96
N SER A 340 -8.34 0.22 -1.35
CA SER A 340 -7.38 -0.76 -1.91
C SER A 340 -7.26 -0.73 -3.44
N CYS A 341 -7.91 0.23 -4.10
CA CYS A 341 -7.98 0.32 -5.56
C CYS A 341 -6.61 0.53 -6.24
N TYR A 342 -5.66 1.19 -5.56
CA TYR A 342 -4.26 1.32 -6.03
C TYR A 342 -3.61 -0.07 -6.18
N MET A 343 -3.75 -0.93 -5.17
CA MET A 343 -3.23 -2.30 -5.16
C MET A 343 -3.94 -3.13 -6.22
N ASN A 344 -5.27 -3.06 -6.28
CA ASN A 344 -6.05 -3.82 -7.25
C ASN A 344 -5.64 -3.50 -8.69
N SER A 345 -5.48 -2.21 -9.02
CA SER A 345 -5.09 -1.76 -10.35
C SER A 345 -3.67 -2.22 -10.74
N VAL A 346 -2.72 -2.18 -9.80
CA VAL A 346 -1.35 -2.68 -10.01
C VAL A 346 -1.33 -4.18 -10.25
N LEU A 347 -2.04 -4.96 -9.41
CA LEU A 347 -2.10 -6.42 -9.55
C LEU A 347 -2.70 -6.86 -10.88
N GLN A 348 -3.78 -6.23 -11.32
CA GLN A 348 -4.41 -6.51 -12.61
C GLN A 348 -3.46 -6.21 -13.79
N SER A 349 -2.66 -5.15 -13.66
CA SER A 349 -1.66 -4.79 -14.66
C SER A 349 -0.50 -5.79 -14.70
N LEU A 350 -0.04 -6.30 -13.56
CA LEU A 350 1.04 -7.29 -13.49
C LEU A 350 0.66 -8.67 -14.03
N LEU A 351 -0.64 -9.02 -14.04
CA LEU A 351 -1.11 -10.31 -14.58
C LEU A 351 -0.86 -10.46 -16.09
N VAL A 352 -0.62 -9.36 -16.83
CA VAL A 352 -0.25 -9.41 -18.25
C VAL A 352 1.22 -9.79 -18.48
N VAL A 353 2.06 -9.73 -17.44
CA VAL A 353 3.50 -9.95 -17.53
C VAL A 353 3.80 -11.46 -17.46
N PRO A 354 4.35 -12.09 -18.53
CA PRO A 354 4.50 -13.54 -18.59
C PRO A 354 5.40 -14.15 -17.50
N SER A 355 6.40 -13.40 -17.03
CA SER A 355 7.28 -13.84 -15.94
C SER A 355 6.52 -14.04 -14.64
N PHE A 356 5.54 -13.17 -14.34
CA PHE A 356 4.65 -13.30 -13.18
C PHE A 356 3.69 -14.46 -13.35
N VAL A 357 3.13 -14.64 -14.55
CA VAL A 357 2.24 -15.78 -14.86
C VAL A 357 3.00 -17.10 -14.67
N THR A 358 4.19 -17.23 -15.26
CA THR A 358 5.01 -18.45 -15.15
C THR A 358 5.34 -18.77 -13.69
N ARG A 359 5.70 -17.75 -12.90
CA ARG A 359 6.11 -17.94 -11.50
C ARG A 359 4.92 -18.22 -10.57
N PHE A 360 3.88 -17.41 -10.64
CA PHE A 360 2.81 -17.35 -9.63
C PHE A 360 1.47 -17.92 -10.09
N VAL A 361 1.30 -18.22 -11.38
CA VAL A 361 0.12 -18.93 -11.91
C VAL A 361 0.51 -20.38 -12.21
N ASP A 362 1.42 -20.60 -13.15
CA ASP A 362 1.84 -21.96 -13.56
C ASP A 362 2.66 -22.64 -12.44
N GLY A 363 3.51 -21.87 -11.76
CA GLY A 363 4.31 -22.30 -10.61
C GLY A 363 3.59 -22.31 -9.26
N ALA A 364 2.28 -22.01 -9.20
CA ALA A 364 1.56 -21.86 -7.94
C ALA A 364 1.52 -23.14 -7.10
N GLY A 365 1.21 -24.28 -7.73
CA GLY A 365 1.11 -25.57 -7.05
C GLY A 365 2.40 -25.95 -6.28
N PRO A 366 3.58 -25.97 -6.94
CA PRO A 366 4.85 -26.22 -6.27
C PRO A 366 5.19 -25.24 -5.14
N ILE A 367 4.83 -23.95 -5.26
CA ILE A 367 5.03 -22.96 -4.18
C ILE A 367 4.19 -23.34 -2.97
N LEU A 368 2.88 -23.53 -3.17
CA LEU A 368 1.93 -23.82 -2.11
C LEU A 368 2.21 -25.16 -1.41
N ALA A 369 2.65 -26.18 -2.16
CA ALA A 369 2.94 -27.50 -1.62
C ALA A 369 4.21 -27.56 -0.75
N ARG A 370 5.14 -26.60 -0.88
CA ARG A 370 6.36 -26.53 -0.06
C ARG A 370 6.12 -25.93 1.32
N VAL A 371 5.03 -25.20 1.50
CA VAL A 371 4.72 -24.48 2.73
C VAL A 371 3.74 -25.30 3.57
N PRO A 372 4.01 -25.52 4.87
CA PRO A 372 3.03 -26.13 5.75
C PRO A 372 1.69 -25.37 5.74
N PRO A 373 0.53 -26.04 5.77
CA PRO A 373 -0.76 -25.39 5.53
C PRO A 373 -1.05 -24.17 6.43
N LEU A 374 -0.68 -24.20 7.71
CA LEU A 374 -0.91 -23.06 8.59
C LEU A 374 0.02 -21.88 8.29
N ASP A 375 1.22 -22.16 7.80
CA ASP A 375 2.23 -21.16 7.46
C ASP A 375 1.90 -20.45 6.15
N VAL A 376 1.08 -21.05 5.28
CA VAL A 376 0.57 -20.42 4.05
C VAL A 376 -0.12 -19.09 4.34
N HIS A 377 -0.79 -18.94 5.49
CA HIS A 377 -1.46 -17.70 5.89
C HIS A 377 -0.50 -16.54 6.20
N HIS A 378 0.80 -16.83 6.29
CA HIS A 378 1.88 -15.91 6.67
C HIS A 378 3.02 -15.86 5.65
N ASP A 379 3.14 -16.86 4.78
CA ASP A 379 4.18 -16.94 3.76
C ASP A 379 3.90 -16.01 2.57
N PHE A 380 4.90 -15.19 2.24
CA PHE A 380 4.80 -14.20 1.18
C PHE A 380 4.55 -14.83 -0.20
N ASN A 381 5.39 -15.80 -0.59
CA ASN A 381 5.32 -16.41 -1.92
C ASN A 381 4.02 -17.20 -2.10
N ALA A 382 3.56 -17.88 -1.05
CA ALA A 382 2.31 -18.62 -1.04
C ALA A 382 1.10 -17.70 -1.24
N GLN A 383 1.06 -16.54 -0.56
CA GLN A 383 -0.05 -15.58 -0.74
C GLN A 383 -0.04 -14.92 -2.12
N VAL A 384 1.13 -14.58 -2.67
CA VAL A 384 1.24 -14.05 -4.04
C VAL A 384 0.77 -15.12 -5.06
N ALA A 385 1.25 -16.36 -4.92
CA ALA A 385 0.84 -17.47 -5.79
C ALA A 385 -0.66 -17.77 -5.71
N LYS A 386 -1.21 -17.81 -4.49
CA LYS A 386 -2.64 -18.00 -4.24
C LYS A 386 -3.46 -16.94 -4.97
N LEU A 387 -3.07 -15.65 -4.87
CA LEU A 387 -3.77 -14.55 -5.50
C LEU A 387 -3.70 -14.58 -7.03
N PHE A 388 -2.49 -14.67 -7.61
CA PHE A 388 -2.30 -14.65 -9.07
C PHE A 388 -2.97 -15.86 -9.73
N SER A 389 -2.83 -17.06 -9.15
CA SER A 389 -3.51 -18.26 -9.65
C SER A 389 -5.03 -18.12 -9.64
N ALA A 390 -5.60 -17.55 -8.58
CA ALA A 390 -7.03 -17.30 -8.48
C ALA A 390 -7.53 -16.21 -9.46
N MET A 391 -6.76 -15.15 -9.67
CA MET A 391 -7.09 -14.13 -10.67
C MET A 391 -7.13 -14.74 -12.09
N ALA A 392 -6.21 -15.66 -12.39
CA ALA A 392 -6.09 -16.30 -13.69
C ALA A 392 -7.07 -17.46 -13.92
N SER A 393 -7.55 -18.15 -12.88
CA SER A 393 -8.28 -19.42 -13.04
C SER A 393 -9.67 -19.30 -13.67
N GLY A 394 -10.38 -18.19 -13.43
CA GLY A 394 -11.77 -18.00 -13.84
C GLY A 394 -12.81 -18.55 -12.85
N ASP A 395 -12.39 -19.24 -11.78
CA ASP A 395 -13.28 -19.80 -10.75
C ASP A 395 -14.13 -18.73 -10.03
N TYR A 396 -13.62 -17.50 -10.01
CA TYR A 396 -14.22 -16.34 -9.33
C TYR A 396 -14.74 -15.29 -10.34
N SER A 397 -14.91 -15.72 -11.60
CA SER A 397 -15.42 -14.89 -12.69
C SER A 397 -16.33 -15.74 -13.57
N VAL A 398 -17.52 -16.04 -13.06
CA VAL A 398 -18.51 -16.91 -13.70
C VAL A 398 -19.79 -16.12 -13.96
N GLU A 399 -20.29 -16.20 -15.19
CA GLU A 399 -21.53 -15.53 -15.58
C GLU A 399 -22.70 -15.98 -14.69
N ASN A 400 -23.54 -15.03 -14.24
CA ASN A 400 -24.68 -15.26 -13.34
C ASN A 400 -24.35 -15.84 -11.95
N SER A 401 -23.08 -15.84 -11.54
CA SER A 401 -22.67 -16.23 -10.18
C SER A 401 -22.74 -15.05 -9.21
N THR A 402 -23.19 -15.32 -7.98
CA THR A 402 -23.17 -14.37 -6.85
C THR A 402 -21.88 -14.42 -6.03
N LEU A 403 -20.94 -15.31 -6.41
CA LEU A 403 -19.67 -15.55 -5.72
C LEU A 403 -18.46 -15.10 -6.57
N ASN A 404 -18.66 -14.07 -7.39
CA ASN A 404 -17.60 -13.48 -8.19
C ASN A 404 -16.73 -12.51 -7.37
N GLY A 405 -15.52 -12.32 -7.84
CA GLY A 405 -14.53 -11.43 -7.22
C GLY A 405 -13.72 -12.11 -6.13
N ILE A 406 -12.51 -11.60 -5.93
CA ILE A 406 -11.58 -12.07 -4.90
C ILE A 406 -11.42 -10.97 -3.86
N LYS A 407 -11.42 -11.34 -2.57
CA LYS A 407 -11.12 -10.41 -1.48
C LYS A 407 -9.66 -10.61 -1.01
N PRO A 408 -8.68 -9.81 -1.47
CA PRO A 408 -7.25 -10.05 -1.19
C PRO A 408 -6.80 -9.59 0.21
N SER A 409 -7.59 -9.79 1.25
CA SER A 409 -7.28 -9.32 2.62
C SER A 409 -6.03 -9.99 3.20
N GLN A 410 -5.89 -11.31 3.03
CA GLN A 410 -4.71 -12.04 3.51
C GLN A 410 -3.45 -11.60 2.77
N PHE A 411 -3.54 -11.47 1.44
CA PHE A 411 -2.48 -10.96 0.60
C PHE A 411 -2.02 -9.57 1.06
N LYS A 412 -2.94 -8.60 1.20
CA LYS A 412 -2.60 -7.24 1.65
C LYS A 412 -1.85 -7.28 2.98
N ARG A 413 -2.36 -8.04 3.96
CA ARG A 413 -1.74 -8.17 5.29
C ARG A 413 -0.32 -8.73 5.22
N VAL A 414 -0.11 -9.80 4.47
CA VAL A 414 1.21 -10.47 4.40
C VAL A 414 2.22 -9.64 3.60
N VAL A 415 1.80 -9.09 2.46
CA VAL A 415 2.66 -8.28 1.59
C VAL A 415 3.03 -6.96 2.25
N ALA A 416 2.07 -6.27 2.87
CA ALA A 416 2.33 -5.03 3.59
C ALA A 416 3.19 -5.25 4.84
N GLY A 417 2.97 -6.36 5.57
CA GLY A 417 3.68 -6.63 6.82
C GLY A 417 3.57 -5.45 7.79
N ASN A 418 4.73 -4.91 8.20
CA ASN A 418 4.82 -3.75 9.09
C ASN A 418 5.09 -2.42 8.35
N HIS A 419 4.85 -2.36 7.03
CA HIS A 419 5.10 -1.14 6.26
C HIS A 419 4.18 0.00 6.74
N PRO A 420 4.71 1.18 7.13
CA PRO A 420 3.92 2.27 7.70
C PRO A 420 2.71 2.68 6.85
N GLU A 421 2.90 2.82 5.54
CA GLU A 421 1.83 3.25 4.63
C GLU A 421 0.91 2.10 4.21
N PHE A 422 1.45 1.06 3.55
CA PHE A 422 0.63 -0.02 2.96
C PHE A 422 -0.03 -0.97 3.97
N SER A 423 0.39 -0.98 5.24
CA SER A 423 -0.33 -1.72 6.30
C SER A 423 -1.63 -1.01 6.71
N SER A 424 -1.75 0.29 6.43
CA SER A 424 -2.92 1.08 6.74
C SER A 424 -4.10 0.82 5.78
N SER A 425 -5.30 1.27 6.15
CA SER A 425 -6.47 1.29 5.25
C SER A 425 -6.65 2.63 4.52
N ARG A 426 -5.61 3.48 4.51
CA ARG A 426 -5.63 4.78 3.80
C ARG A 426 -5.47 4.59 2.30
N GLN A 427 -5.83 5.63 1.56
CA GLN A 427 -5.51 5.71 0.13
C GLN A 427 -4.01 5.92 -0.03
N GLN A 428 -3.43 5.26 -1.04
CA GLN A 428 -2.00 5.26 -1.30
C GLN A 428 -1.72 5.44 -2.79
N ASP A 429 -0.48 5.81 -3.12
CA ASP A 429 -0.05 5.99 -4.50
C ASP A 429 0.22 4.65 -5.20
N ALA A 430 -0.22 4.54 -6.46
CA ALA A 430 -0.06 3.32 -7.23
C ALA A 430 1.39 3.08 -7.70
N GLU A 431 2.18 4.14 -7.95
CA GLU A 431 3.58 4.03 -8.38
C GLU A 431 4.46 3.58 -7.23
N GLU A 432 4.25 4.16 -6.05
CA GLU A 432 4.94 3.76 -4.83
C GLU A 432 4.66 2.29 -4.51
N TYR A 433 3.40 1.85 -4.68
CA TYR A 433 3.04 0.45 -4.50
C TYR A 433 3.68 -0.49 -5.53
N VAL A 434 3.85 -0.05 -6.80
CA VAL A 434 4.60 -0.84 -7.80
C VAL A 434 6.04 -1.07 -7.34
N ARG A 435 6.75 -0.02 -6.92
CA ARG A 435 8.13 -0.17 -6.43
C ARG A 435 8.20 -1.09 -5.22
N PHE A 436 7.37 -0.81 -4.22
CA PHE A 436 7.28 -1.60 -3.00
C PHE A 436 7.01 -3.09 -3.28
N LEU A 437 6.02 -3.40 -4.12
CA LEU A 437 5.65 -4.78 -4.41
C LEU A 437 6.77 -5.51 -5.18
N LEU A 438 7.37 -4.85 -6.18
CA LEU A 438 8.44 -5.46 -6.98
C LEU A 438 9.69 -5.69 -6.14
N ASP A 439 10.08 -4.76 -5.27
CA ASP A 439 11.21 -4.97 -4.36
C ASP A 439 10.92 -6.11 -3.38
N LYS A 440 9.72 -6.17 -2.81
CA LYS A 440 9.30 -7.29 -1.95
C LYS A 440 9.35 -8.63 -2.67
N ILE A 441 8.89 -8.70 -3.92
CA ILE A 441 8.96 -9.93 -4.72
C ILE A 441 10.42 -10.32 -5.01
N SER A 442 11.27 -9.35 -5.38
CA SER A 442 12.69 -9.61 -5.66
C SER A 442 13.44 -10.10 -4.42
N SER A 443 13.19 -9.51 -3.23
CA SER A 443 13.81 -9.94 -1.98
C SER A 443 13.31 -11.32 -1.49
N ASN A 444 12.07 -11.69 -1.80
CA ASN A 444 11.49 -12.98 -1.41
C ASN A 444 11.67 -14.07 -2.47
N THR A 445 12.29 -13.77 -3.61
CA THR A 445 12.60 -14.78 -4.63
C THR A 445 13.93 -15.47 -4.31
N PRO A 446 13.95 -16.80 -4.13
CA PRO A 446 15.19 -17.54 -3.87
C PRO A 446 16.20 -17.37 -5.01
N VAL A 447 17.50 -17.42 -4.69
CA VAL A 447 18.59 -17.19 -5.65
C VAL A 447 18.58 -18.21 -6.80
N GLU A 448 18.08 -19.42 -6.56
CA GLU A 448 18.00 -20.50 -7.55
C GLU A 448 16.83 -20.35 -8.54
N VAL A 449 15.93 -19.40 -8.27
CA VAL A 449 14.73 -19.15 -9.08
C VAL A 449 14.92 -17.88 -9.88
N ASN A 450 14.52 -17.89 -11.15
CA ASN A 450 14.53 -16.69 -11.97
C ASN A 450 13.57 -15.65 -11.39
N ASP A 451 14.09 -14.47 -11.06
CA ASP A 451 13.32 -13.38 -10.47
C ASP A 451 12.38 -12.77 -11.52
N PRO A 452 11.04 -12.87 -11.33
CA PRO A 452 10.09 -12.38 -12.32
C PRO A 452 10.18 -10.85 -12.50
N THR A 453 10.71 -10.12 -11.52
CA THR A 453 10.83 -8.67 -11.56
C THR A 453 11.93 -8.17 -12.50
N LEU A 454 12.88 -9.02 -12.88
CA LEU A 454 13.95 -8.66 -13.84
C LEU A 454 13.43 -8.32 -15.24
N SER A 455 12.23 -8.78 -15.58
CA SER A 455 11.53 -8.40 -16.82
C SER A 455 11.04 -6.94 -16.83
N LEU A 456 10.95 -6.30 -15.65
CA LEU A 456 10.47 -4.93 -15.44
C LEU A 456 11.60 -3.97 -15.03
N LYS A 457 12.64 -4.48 -14.36
CA LYS A 457 13.79 -3.70 -13.90
C LYS A 457 14.75 -3.40 -15.04
N PHE A 458 15.35 -2.21 -15.03
CA PHE A 458 16.29 -1.78 -16.05
C PHE A 458 17.38 -0.88 -15.48
N LYS A 459 18.44 -0.68 -16.26
CA LYS A 459 19.55 0.20 -15.90
C LYS A 459 19.51 1.48 -16.72
N MET A 460 19.69 2.59 -16.04
CA MET A 460 19.91 3.91 -16.60
C MET A 460 21.39 4.28 -16.47
N GLU A 461 21.93 4.94 -17.49
CA GLU A 461 23.28 5.47 -17.51
C GLU A 461 23.22 7.00 -17.39
N SER A 462 23.86 7.53 -16.36
CA SER A 462 24.08 8.97 -16.20
C SER A 462 25.51 9.31 -16.59
N ARG A 463 25.66 10.17 -17.59
CA ARG A 463 26.95 10.73 -18.03
C ARG A 463 27.08 12.15 -17.50
N PHE A 464 28.01 12.34 -16.58
CA PHE A 464 28.41 13.63 -16.02
C PHE A 464 29.66 14.14 -16.75
N GLU A 465 29.68 15.41 -17.13
CA GLU A 465 30.77 16.06 -17.85
C GLU A 465 31.17 17.35 -17.15
N ASP A 466 32.44 17.45 -16.76
CA ASP A 466 33.03 18.69 -16.26
C ASP A 466 33.37 19.60 -17.45
N ILE A 467 32.68 20.74 -17.56
CA ILE A 467 32.82 21.66 -18.70
C ILE A 467 34.23 22.28 -18.72
N ALA A 468 34.88 22.45 -17.57
CA ALA A 468 36.19 23.06 -17.49
C ALA A 468 37.31 22.12 -17.96
N SER A 469 37.25 20.84 -17.58
CA SER A 469 38.27 19.84 -17.92
C SER A 469 37.94 18.99 -19.15
N SER A 470 36.67 19.03 -19.62
CA SER A 470 36.12 18.11 -20.63
C SER A 470 36.23 16.63 -20.25
N MET A 471 36.44 16.32 -18.96
CA MET A 471 36.50 14.95 -18.46
C MET A 471 35.09 14.48 -18.04
N VAL A 472 34.86 13.17 -18.12
CA VAL A 472 33.52 12.58 -17.93
C VAL A 472 33.48 11.49 -16.86
N ARG A 473 32.32 11.30 -16.24
CA ARG A 473 32.04 10.20 -15.31
C ARG A 473 30.73 9.53 -15.71
N TYR A 474 30.73 8.20 -15.71
CA TYR A 474 29.54 7.39 -15.99
C TYR A 474 29.09 6.71 -14.71
N THR A 475 27.81 6.83 -14.40
CA THR A 475 27.18 6.18 -13.24
C THR A 475 25.97 5.40 -13.70
N ASP A 476 25.91 4.13 -13.33
CA ASP A 476 24.73 3.30 -13.57
C ASP A 476 23.77 3.41 -12.39
N ARG A 477 22.46 3.43 -12.68
CA ARG A 477 21.41 3.34 -11.67
C ARG A 477 20.36 2.31 -12.09
N GLU A 478 19.96 1.45 -11.17
CA GLU A 478 18.81 0.57 -11.37
C GLU A 478 17.51 1.35 -11.19
N GLU A 479 16.56 1.14 -12.09
CA GLU A 479 15.23 1.72 -12.04
C GLU A 479 14.16 0.68 -12.38
N THR A 480 12.96 0.92 -11.85
CA THR A 480 11.78 0.06 -12.05
C THR A 480 10.66 0.80 -12.76
N VAL A 481 10.54 2.12 -12.53
CA VAL A 481 9.53 2.98 -13.16
C VAL A 481 10.23 4.21 -13.73
N LEU A 482 10.00 4.47 -15.02
CA LEU A 482 10.47 5.69 -15.68
C LEU A 482 9.51 6.85 -15.35
N ALA A 483 9.91 7.70 -14.43
CA ALA A 483 9.17 8.91 -14.10
C ALA A 483 9.45 10.01 -15.12
N VAL A 484 8.43 10.42 -15.89
CA VAL A 484 8.56 11.41 -16.95
C VAL A 484 7.93 12.73 -16.49
N PRO A 485 8.69 13.84 -16.48
CA PRO A 485 8.19 15.15 -16.13
C PRO A 485 7.20 15.66 -17.17
N VAL A 486 6.25 16.48 -16.71
CA VAL A 486 5.33 17.21 -17.58
C VAL A 486 5.86 18.65 -17.71
N PRO A 487 6.58 18.99 -18.81
CA PRO A 487 7.16 20.32 -18.97
C PRO A 487 6.06 21.36 -19.20
N LYS A 488 5.98 22.39 -18.34
CA LYS A 488 4.99 23.48 -18.46
C LYS A 488 5.02 24.17 -19.83
N ALA A 489 6.21 24.25 -20.45
CA ALA A 489 6.41 24.88 -21.76
C ALA A 489 5.80 24.09 -22.93
N ALA A 490 5.62 22.77 -22.80
CA ALA A 490 5.04 21.94 -23.86
C ALA A 490 3.51 21.81 -23.75
N ILE A 491 2.91 22.39 -22.70
CA ILE A 491 1.47 22.37 -22.49
C ILE A 491 0.81 23.31 -23.52
N ARG A 492 0.01 22.72 -24.41
CA ARG A 492 -0.77 23.46 -25.41
C ARG A 492 -2.15 23.73 -24.87
N ALA A 493 -2.61 24.97 -24.96
CA ALA A 493 -3.96 25.36 -24.56
C ALA A 493 -5.00 24.57 -25.36
N GLY A 494 -6.11 24.19 -24.72
CA GLY A 494 -7.22 23.52 -25.39
C GLY A 494 -7.92 24.45 -26.38
N ASP A 495 -8.28 23.92 -27.55
CA ASP A 495 -8.94 24.67 -28.64
C ASP A 495 -10.46 24.83 -28.38
N GLY A 496 -10.86 25.43 -27.24
CA GLY A 496 -12.26 25.75 -26.94
C GLY A 496 -12.59 25.96 -25.46
N GLU A 497 -13.74 26.58 -25.16
CA GLU A 497 -14.27 26.67 -23.79
C GLU A 497 -14.54 25.26 -23.24
N GLY A 498 -13.85 24.91 -22.14
CA GLY A 498 -13.99 23.61 -21.46
C GLY A 498 -13.05 22.50 -21.95
N GLN A 499 -12.10 22.79 -22.84
CA GLN A 499 -11.15 21.79 -23.34
C GLN A 499 -9.84 21.81 -22.54
N ARG A 500 -9.40 20.63 -22.06
CA ARG A 500 -8.18 20.47 -21.27
C ARG A 500 -6.93 20.80 -22.09
N SER A 501 -5.89 21.25 -21.40
CA SER A 501 -4.61 21.46 -22.05
C SER A 501 -3.98 20.12 -22.42
N THR A 502 -3.30 20.07 -23.56
CA THR A 502 -2.74 18.82 -24.09
C THR A 502 -1.22 18.86 -24.09
N VAL A 503 -0.59 17.69 -23.93
CA VAL A 503 0.86 17.52 -24.04
C VAL A 503 1.16 16.17 -24.66
N ALA A 504 2.16 16.08 -25.55
CA ALA A 504 2.55 14.82 -26.15
C ALA A 504 3.56 14.07 -25.27
N LEU A 505 3.43 12.75 -25.18
CA LEU A 505 4.39 11.92 -24.43
C LEU A 505 5.82 12.06 -24.96
N THR A 506 5.98 12.27 -26.27
CA THR A 506 7.29 12.53 -26.89
C THR A 506 7.94 13.78 -26.32
N ASP A 507 7.17 14.85 -26.11
CA ASP A 507 7.68 16.12 -25.57
C ASP A 507 8.11 15.94 -24.10
N CYS A 508 7.33 15.16 -23.33
CA CYS A 508 7.68 14.77 -21.96
C CYS A 508 8.99 13.94 -21.91
N LEU A 509 9.15 12.97 -22.81
CA LEU A 509 10.36 12.16 -22.91
C LEU A 509 11.58 13.01 -23.32
N TYR A 510 11.43 13.93 -24.28
CA TYR A 510 12.51 14.83 -24.65
C TYR A 510 12.96 15.70 -23.48
N ALA A 511 12.02 16.22 -22.68
CA ALA A 511 12.35 17.00 -21.49
C ALA A 511 13.09 16.17 -20.42
N LEU A 512 12.80 14.88 -20.27
CA LEU A 512 13.53 14.00 -19.35
C LEU A 512 14.99 13.77 -19.77
N PHE A 513 15.22 13.66 -21.09
CA PHE A 513 16.52 13.31 -21.67
C PHE A 513 17.31 14.52 -22.16
N GLU A 514 16.85 15.73 -21.88
CA GLU A 514 17.55 16.97 -22.14
C GLU A 514 18.78 17.08 -21.21
N PRO A 515 19.94 17.54 -21.70
CA PRO A 515 21.11 17.74 -20.86
C PRO A 515 20.85 18.78 -19.77
N ASP A 516 21.02 18.40 -18.51
CA ASP A 516 20.92 19.31 -17.38
C ASP A 516 22.27 19.99 -17.11
N THR A 517 22.26 21.30 -16.86
CA THR A 517 23.48 22.10 -16.66
C THR A 517 23.54 22.61 -15.23
N ILE A 518 24.59 22.22 -14.51
CA ILE A 518 24.85 22.61 -13.13
C ILE A 518 25.85 23.77 -13.15
N GLU A 519 25.36 25.00 -13.00
CA GLU A 519 26.20 26.22 -13.08
C GLU A 519 27.21 26.33 -11.93
N ASP A 520 26.84 25.85 -10.74
CA ASP A 520 27.61 26.04 -9.52
C ASP A 520 28.74 25.02 -9.29
N PHE A 521 28.95 24.08 -10.24
CA PHE A 521 29.99 23.07 -10.11
C PHE A 521 31.40 23.64 -10.31
N VAL A 522 32.30 23.29 -9.39
CA VAL A 522 33.74 23.63 -9.44
C VAL A 522 34.54 22.40 -9.83
N SER A 523 35.30 22.50 -10.91
CA SER A 523 36.09 21.39 -11.43
C SER A 523 37.17 20.93 -10.42
N PRO A 524 37.25 19.64 -10.07
CA PRO A 524 38.28 19.13 -9.18
C PRO A 524 39.68 19.21 -9.80
N VAL A 525 39.76 19.18 -11.13
CA VAL A 525 41.01 19.15 -11.92
C VAL A 525 41.52 20.55 -12.21
N THR A 526 40.65 21.44 -12.70
CA THR A 526 41.04 22.80 -13.13
C THR A 526 40.81 23.87 -12.06
N LYS A 527 40.00 23.56 -11.03
CA LYS A 527 39.53 24.50 -9.98
C LYS A 527 38.71 25.69 -10.49
N GLU A 528 38.30 25.66 -11.76
CA GLU A 528 37.45 26.69 -12.35
C GLU A 528 35.96 26.37 -12.12
N LYS A 529 35.16 27.43 -11.90
CA LYS A 529 33.70 27.35 -11.77
C LYS A 529 33.03 27.59 -13.13
N LYS A 530 33.18 26.62 -14.03
CA LYS A 530 32.51 26.64 -15.36
C LYS A 530 31.27 25.76 -15.43
N GLY A 531 30.91 25.12 -14.33
CA GLY A 531 29.75 24.23 -14.25
C GLY A 531 30.02 22.82 -14.79
N ALA A 532 28.99 21.99 -14.73
CA ALA A 532 28.97 20.63 -15.25
C ALA A 532 27.70 20.36 -16.06
N ARG A 533 27.74 19.33 -16.89
CA ARG A 533 26.59 18.87 -17.68
C ARG A 533 26.29 17.41 -17.38
N THR A 534 25.04 17.11 -17.07
CA THR A 534 24.57 15.74 -16.82
C THR A 534 23.61 15.32 -17.93
N THR A 535 23.80 14.11 -18.43
CA THR A 535 22.97 13.52 -19.48
C THR A 535 22.53 12.13 -19.09
N LEU A 536 21.23 11.85 -19.16
CA LEU A 536 20.64 10.57 -18.83
C LEU A 536 20.38 9.76 -20.10
N ARG A 537 20.59 8.44 -20.07
CA ARG A 537 20.27 7.49 -21.16
C ARG A 537 19.88 6.13 -20.62
N PHE A 538 19.26 5.29 -21.46
CA PHE A 538 19.00 3.89 -21.11
C PHE A 538 20.24 3.04 -21.33
N LYS A 539 20.67 2.28 -20.32
CA LYS A 539 21.72 1.27 -20.48
C LYS A 539 21.14 -0.05 -20.98
N THR A 540 20.01 -0.46 -20.40
CA THR A 540 19.24 -1.64 -20.81
C THR A 540 17.77 -1.29 -21.03
N PHE A 541 17.12 -2.05 -21.90
CA PHE A 541 15.69 -1.94 -22.18
C PHE A 541 14.93 -3.16 -21.65
N PRO A 542 14.04 -3.00 -20.65
CA PRO A 542 13.33 -4.12 -20.03
C PRO A 542 12.31 -4.75 -20.99
N ASP A 543 11.82 -5.95 -20.69
CA ASP A 543 10.73 -6.57 -21.46
C ASP A 543 9.44 -5.77 -21.32
N PHE A 544 9.22 -5.23 -20.12
CA PHE A 544 8.08 -4.41 -19.78
C PHE A 544 8.56 -3.12 -19.10
N LEU A 545 8.11 -1.97 -19.58
CA LEU A 545 8.50 -0.66 -19.06
C LEU A 545 7.29 0.00 -18.38
N PHE A 546 7.38 0.22 -17.08
CA PHE A 546 6.47 1.13 -16.39
C PHE A 546 6.91 2.57 -16.64
N LEU A 547 5.96 3.40 -17.05
CA LEU A 547 6.14 4.83 -17.27
C LEU A 547 5.13 5.60 -16.41
N GLN A 548 5.61 6.48 -15.56
CA GLN A 548 4.79 7.37 -14.75
C GLN A 548 4.78 8.76 -15.39
N ALA A 549 3.59 9.31 -15.62
CA ALA A 549 3.46 10.72 -15.95
C ALA A 549 3.39 11.53 -14.65
N GLN A 550 4.39 12.39 -14.41
CA GLN A 550 4.44 13.24 -13.21
C GLN A 550 3.43 14.39 -13.32
N ARG A 551 2.16 14.04 -13.07
CA ARG A 551 1.01 14.94 -13.12
C ARG A 551 0.82 15.75 -11.85
N PHE A 552 1.69 15.64 -10.86
CA PHE A 552 1.59 16.41 -9.62
C PHE A 552 2.70 17.45 -9.59
N THR A 553 2.35 18.69 -9.30
CA THR A 553 3.31 19.79 -9.18
C THR A 553 3.07 20.56 -7.89
N MET A 554 4.15 21.04 -7.27
CA MET A 554 4.05 21.90 -6.11
C MET A 554 3.82 23.34 -6.57
N SER A 555 2.78 23.96 -6.03
CA SER A 555 2.48 25.37 -6.25
C SER A 555 3.39 26.26 -5.38
N PRO A 556 3.52 27.57 -5.69
CA PRO A 556 4.36 28.48 -4.91
C PRO A 556 3.98 28.62 -3.42
N ASP A 557 2.75 28.23 -3.07
CA ASP A 557 2.21 28.16 -1.72
C ASP A 557 2.51 26.82 -1.01
N PHE A 558 3.39 25.99 -1.58
CA PHE A 558 3.71 24.63 -1.12
C PHE A 558 2.54 23.65 -1.12
N THR A 559 1.45 23.97 -1.83
CA THR A 559 0.34 23.02 -2.03
C THR A 559 0.62 22.11 -3.23
N VAL A 560 0.36 20.81 -3.07
CA VAL A 560 0.46 19.86 -4.18
C VAL A 560 -0.81 19.95 -5.02
N LYS A 561 -0.66 20.20 -6.32
CA LYS A 561 -1.78 20.26 -7.27
C LYS A 561 -1.61 19.22 -8.36
N LYS A 562 -2.71 18.55 -8.69
CA LYS A 562 -2.81 17.68 -9.86
C LYS A 562 -2.94 18.57 -11.11
N LEU A 563 -2.08 18.34 -12.09
CA LEU A 563 -2.11 18.95 -13.41
C LEU A 563 -3.26 18.34 -14.21
N ASP A 564 -4.26 19.16 -14.50
CA ASP A 564 -5.40 18.74 -15.31
C ASP A 564 -5.09 18.84 -16.81
N ILE A 565 -4.39 17.82 -17.33
CA ILE A 565 -3.91 17.75 -18.70
C ILE A 565 -4.27 16.44 -19.40
N ASP A 566 -4.46 16.49 -20.71
CA ASP A 566 -4.57 15.30 -21.56
C ASP A 566 -3.20 14.94 -22.15
N LEU A 567 -2.66 13.78 -21.75
CA LEU A 567 -1.37 13.28 -22.25
C LEU A 567 -1.61 12.45 -23.52
N LEU A 568 -1.14 12.92 -24.66
CA LEU A 568 -1.25 12.19 -25.92
C LEU A 568 -0.21 11.07 -25.95
N VAL A 569 -0.66 9.86 -25.63
CA VAL A 569 0.16 8.64 -25.62
C VAL A 569 -0.10 7.81 -26.88
N PRO A 570 0.92 7.58 -27.73
CA PRO A 570 0.79 6.71 -28.90
C PRO A 570 0.72 5.22 -28.48
N ASP A 571 0.17 4.38 -29.35
CA ASP A 571 0.10 2.93 -29.11
C ASP A 571 1.47 2.24 -29.15
N GLU A 572 2.41 2.82 -29.91
CA GLU A 572 3.78 2.36 -30.02
C GLU A 572 4.75 3.52 -29.80
N ILE A 573 5.84 3.26 -29.08
CA ILE A 573 6.92 4.21 -28.81
C ILE A 573 8.25 3.61 -29.24
N ASP A 574 9.13 4.43 -29.81
CA ASP A 574 10.50 4.05 -30.14
C ASP A 574 11.47 4.88 -29.29
N LEU A 575 12.10 4.22 -28.34
CA LEU A 575 13.11 4.76 -27.43
C LEU A 575 14.53 4.39 -27.83
N SER A 576 14.73 3.70 -28.97
CA SER A 576 16.04 3.20 -29.39
C SER A 576 17.11 4.29 -29.51
N GLY A 577 16.72 5.50 -29.93
CA GLY A 577 17.60 6.67 -30.01
C GLY A 577 18.07 7.21 -28.65
N LEU A 578 17.52 6.72 -27.54
CA LEU A 578 17.85 7.12 -26.17
C LEU A 578 18.78 6.13 -25.46
N ARG A 579 19.27 5.10 -26.18
CA ARG A 579 20.23 4.13 -25.65
C ARG A 579 21.60 4.80 -25.42
N GLY A 580 22.17 4.56 -24.25
CA GLY A 580 23.52 4.94 -23.88
C GLY A 580 24.53 4.12 -24.65
N ILE A 581 25.60 4.76 -25.09
CA ILE A 581 26.71 4.11 -25.82
C ILE A 581 27.91 3.87 -24.90
N GLY A 582 27.78 4.16 -23.61
CA GLY A 582 28.89 4.12 -22.66
C GLY A 582 29.99 5.12 -23.01
N LYS A 583 31.16 4.88 -22.43
CA LYS A 583 32.36 5.69 -22.66
C LYS A 583 32.78 5.64 -24.13
N LYS A 584 32.95 6.81 -24.74
CA LYS A 584 33.51 6.93 -26.09
C LYS A 584 35.05 6.88 -26.08
N GLU A 585 35.66 6.51 -27.20
CA GLU A 585 37.12 6.39 -27.33
C GLU A 585 37.86 7.73 -27.15
N ASP A 586 37.21 8.84 -27.50
CA ASP A 586 37.73 10.21 -27.41
C ASP A 586 37.57 10.85 -26.02
N GLU A 587 36.89 10.17 -25.08
CA GLU A 587 36.59 10.71 -23.76
C GLU A 587 37.62 10.31 -22.70
N THR A 588 38.05 11.30 -21.91
CA THR A 588 38.90 11.07 -20.74
C THR A 588 38.04 11.02 -19.48
N LEU A 589 38.24 9.99 -18.66
CA LEU A 589 37.48 9.86 -17.41
C LEU A 589 37.96 10.88 -16.38
N LEU A 590 37.02 11.48 -15.66
CA LEU A 590 37.32 12.25 -14.45
C LEU A 590 38.08 11.32 -13.50
N PRO A 591 39.19 11.79 -12.89
CA PRO A 591 39.81 11.04 -11.81
C PRO A 591 38.74 10.76 -10.75
N ASP A 592 38.59 9.50 -10.37
CA ASP A 592 37.83 9.18 -9.16
C ASP A 592 38.48 9.95 -8.02
N ASP A 593 37.67 10.62 -7.18
CA ASP A 593 38.16 11.07 -5.88
C ASP A 593 38.82 9.83 -5.25
N ALA A 594 40.14 9.90 -5.09
CA ALA A 594 41.05 8.77 -4.97
C ALA A 594 40.37 7.49 -4.45
N THR A 595 40.47 6.40 -5.22
CA THR A 595 40.22 5.01 -4.80
C THR A 595 40.08 4.90 -3.29
N ALA A 596 38.92 4.46 -2.81
CA ALA A 596 38.61 4.20 -1.41
C ALA A 596 39.60 3.20 -0.77
N SER A 597 40.85 3.61 -0.60
CA SER A 597 41.71 3.19 0.49
C SER A 597 41.11 3.84 1.74
N ALA A 598 40.94 3.03 2.78
CA ALA A 598 40.41 3.41 4.09
C ALA A 598 40.69 4.88 4.46
N PRO A 599 39.72 5.59 5.08
CA PRO A 599 39.86 7.01 5.37
C PRO A 599 41.21 7.23 6.06
N PRO A 600 42.08 8.07 5.48
CA PRO A 600 43.36 8.34 6.10
C PRO A 600 43.08 8.96 7.48
N ALA A 601 43.83 8.53 8.50
CA ALA A 601 43.64 9.01 9.85
C ALA A 601 43.98 10.51 9.93
N LEU A 602 43.15 11.29 10.63
CA LEU A 602 43.43 12.69 10.94
C LEU A 602 44.87 12.84 11.48
N PRO A 603 45.60 13.91 11.11
CA PRO A 603 46.88 14.23 11.72
C PRO A 603 46.77 14.23 13.25
N ASP A 604 47.79 13.77 13.97
CA ASP A 604 47.76 13.67 15.43
C ASP A 604 47.61 15.07 16.08
N TYR A 605 46.50 15.31 16.79
CA TYR A 605 46.18 16.58 17.46
C TYR A 605 45.75 16.35 18.92
N ASP A 606 45.82 17.41 19.73
CA ASP A 606 45.36 17.35 21.12
C ASP A 606 43.84 17.49 21.20
N LYS A 607 43.16 16.38 21.51
CA LYS A 607 41.70 16.33 21.65
C LYS A 607 41.18 17.25 22.75
N SER A 608 41.97 17.49 23.81
CA SER A 608 41.54 18.34 24.91
C SER A 608 41.41 19.82 24.50
N ILE A 609 42.19 20.27 23.51
CA ILE A 609 42.10 21.62 22.96
C ILE A 609 40.84 21.74 22.10
N ALA A 610 40.58 20.75 21.24
CA ALA A 610 39.38 20.74 20.39
C ALA A 610 38.09 20.71 21.23
N GLU A 611 38.03 19.86 22.27
CA GLU A 611 36.88 19.77 23.19
C GLU A 611 36.63 21.07 23.96
N GLN A 612 37.70 21.77 24.37
CA GLN A 612 37.57 23.06 25.06
C GLN A 612 37.11 24.19 24.11
N LEU A 613 37.56 24.19 22.86
CA LEU A 613 37.07 25.13 21.84
C LEU A 613 35.61 24.87 21.47
N GLU A 614 35.21 23.59 21.38
CA GLU A 614 33.81 23.21 21.23
C GLU A 614 32.96 23.69 22.41
N ALA A 615 33.45 23.54 23.65
CA ALA A 615 32.78 24.06 24.84
C ALA A 615 32.68 25.59 24.86
N MET A 616 33.60 26.30 24.19
CA MET A 616 33.54 27.75 23.99
C MET A 616 32.56 28.18 22.89
N GLY A 617 31.98 27.22 22.15
CA GLY A 617 30.97 27.45 21.12
C GLY A 617 31.49 27.44 19.68
N PHE A 618 32.75 27.05 19.45
CA PHE A 618 33.27 26.85 18.09
C PHE A 618 32.81 25.51 17.52
N THR A 619 32.65 25.44 16.19
CA THR A 619 32.23 24.21 15.52
C THR A 619 33.33 23.15 15.61
N ARG A 620 32.93 21.87 15.68
CA ARG A 620 33.84 20.73 15.80
C ARG A 620 34.96 20.71 14.75
N ASN A 621 34.63 20.97 13.49
CA ASN A 621 35.62 20.97 12.42
C ASN A 621 36.62 22.13 12.53
N ALA A 622 36.17 23.32 12.94
CA ALA A 622 37.03 24.47 13.19
C ALA A 622 37.96 24.22 14.39
N SER A 623 37.41 23.65 15.48
CA SER A 623 38.16 23.29 16.69
C SER A 623 39.26 22.26 16.41
N ILE A 624 38.95 21.24 15.60
CA ILE A 624 39.93 20.22 15.20
C ILE A 624 41.01 20.83 14.30
N LYS A 625 40.64 21.67 13.32
CA LYS A 625 41.62 22.37 12.45
C LYS A 625 42.55 23.28 13.24
N ALA A 626 42.00 24.03 14.19
CA ALA A 626 42.79 24.88 15.06
C ALA A 626 43.78 24.06 15.91
N ALA A 627 43.31 22.97 16.51
CA ALA A 627 44.15 22.07 17.30
C ALA A 627 45.27 21.40 16.49
N ILE A 628 45.01 21.08 15.21
CA ILE A 628 46.03 20.56 14.27
C ILE A 628 47.06 21.66 13.96
N GLU A 629 46.61 22.86 13.60
CA GLU A 629 47.48 23.91 13.06
C GLU A 629 48.34 24.60 14.15
N THR A 630 47.84 24.69 15.39
CA THR A 630 48.62 25.23 16.51
C THR A 630 49.57 24.21 17.14
N GLY A 631 49.38 22.92 16.83
CA GLY A 631 50.15 21.81 17.40
C GLY A 631 50.02 21.66 18.92
N ARG A 632 50.63 20.61 19.49
CA ARG A 632 50.55 20.26 20.93
C ARG A 632 51.13 21.32 21.88
N SER A 633 51.91 22.27 21.38
CA SER A 633 52.54 23.33 22.18
C SER A 633 51.80 24.67 22.17
N GLY A 634 50.76 24.83 21.33
CA GLY A 634 50.06 26.10 21.16
C GLY A 634 49.09 26.47 22.30
N GLY A 635 48.59 25.49 23.05
CA GLY A 635 47.57 25.72 24.07
C GLY A 635 46.22 26.19 23.49
N VAL A 636 45.21 26.28 24.35
CA VAL A 636 43.82 26.59 23.94
C VAL A 636 43.68 28.05 23.47
N GLU A 637 44.45 28.98 24.05
CA GLU A 637 44.40 30.40 23.70
C GLU A 637 44.87 30.67 22.26
N ALA A 638 45.98 30.04 21.83
CA ALA A 638 46.47 30.21 20.46
C ALA A 638 45.53 29.57 19.44
N ALA A 639 44.89 28.45 19.80
CA ALA A 639 43.92 27.78 18.94
C ALA A 639 42.62 28.59 18.82
N ALA A 640 42.16 29.23 19.90
CA ALA A 640 41.04 30.16 19.87
C ALA A 640 41.34 31.40 19.01
N GLU A 641 42.54 31.98 19.14
CA GLU A 641 42.98 33.11 18.32
C GLU A 641 43.04 32.74 16.82
N TRP A 642 43.50 31.52 16.50
CA TRP A 642 43.54 30.99 15.14
C TRP A 642 42.16 30.88 14.50
N VAL A 643 41.15 30.41 15.25
CA VAL A 643 39.75 30.32 14.78
C VAL A 643 39.16 31.71 14.60
N MET A 644 39.37 32.61 15.57
CA MET A 644 38.83 33.97 15.55
C MET A 644 39.34 34.79 14.36
N LEU A 645 40.59 34.58 13.95
CA LEU A 645 41.17 35.21 12.75
C LEU A 645 40.64 34.66 11.42
N ARG A 646 39.88 33.55 11.44
CA ARG A 646 39.39 32.83 10.25
C ARG A 646 37.88 32.63 10.24
N LEU A 647 37.12 33.33 11.09
CA LEU A 647 35.66 33.24 11.14
C LEU A 647 34.98 33.51 9.79
N ASP A 648 35.61 34.33 8.93
CA ASP A 648 35.11 34.67 7.60
C ASP A 648 35.54 33.67 6.50
N ASP A 649 36.31 32.62 6.83
CA ASP A 649 36.75 31.60 5.86
C ASP A 649 35.64 30.56 5.62
N PRO A 650 35.09 30.44 4.40
CA PRO A 650 34.03 29.49 4.08
C PRO A 650 34.44 28.03 4.34
N SER A 651 35.74 27.73 4.27
CA SER A 651 36.29 26.39 4.44
C SER A 651 36.59 26.04 5.90
N LEU A 652 36.43 26.97 6.85
CA LEU A 652 36.74 26.75 8.26
C LEU A 652 35.97 25.54 8.84
N ASN A 653 34.72 25.35 8.39
CA ASN A 653 33.83 24.28 8.83
C ASN A 653 33.95 22.99 8.01
N ASP A 654 34.76 22.97 6.96
CA ASP A 654 34.98 21.75 6.18
C ASP A 654 35.75 20.70 7.00
N PRO A 655 35.68 19.41 6.66
CA PRO A 655 36.52 18.38 7.28
C PRO A 655 38.02 18.73 7.19
N PRO A 656 38.85 18.42 8.22
CA PRO A 656 40.28 18.71 8.20
C PRO A 656 41.02 17.91 7.10
N ALA A 657 42.03 18.53 6.46
CA ALA A 657 42.83 17.86 5.44
C ALA A 657 43.71 16.75 6.06
N VAL A 658 43.83 15.64 5.35
CA VAL A 658 44.49 14.43 5.84
C VAL A 658 45.86 14.21 5.21
N ALA A 659 46.85 13.75 5.99
CA ALA A 659 48.20 13.47 5.50
C ALA A 659 48.29 12.11 4.74
N PRO A 660 49.16 12.00 3.70
CA PRO A 660 49.38 10.74 2.99
C PRO A 660 50.19 9.76 3.86
N ALA A 661 49.67 8.53 4.01
CA ALA A 661 50.25 7.51 4.88
C ALA A 661 51.60 6.97 4.35
N GLY A 662 52.67 7.14 5.14
CA GLY A 662 53.90 6.35 5.02
C GLY A 662 53.70 4.94 5.57
N ARG A 663 54.15 3.92 4.82
CA ARG A 663 54.04 2.50 5.19
C ARG A 663 54.82 2.18 6.47
N SER A 664 54.17 1.63 7.50
CA SER A 664 54.81 0.70 8.45
C SER A 664 53.81 -0.20 9.20
N ALA A 665 54.12 -1.51 9.14
CA ALA A 665 53.91 -2.64 10.03
C ALA A 665 52.68 -2.77 10.98
N SER A 666 51.87 -3.80 10.68
CA SER A 666 51.22 -4.80 11.57
C SER A 666 50.77 -4.40 12.98
N ALA A 667 49.45 -4.41 13.22
CA ALA A 667 48.84 -4.58 14.55
C ALA A 667 47.84 -5.76 14.52
N GLY A 668 47.89 -6.61 15.55
CA GLY A 668 47.09 -7.84 15.71
C GLY A 668 45.62 -7.63 16.06
N PRO A 669 44.87 -8.71 16.34
CA PRO A 669 43.40 -8.69 16.36
C PRO A 669 42.87 -7.94 17.59
N ALA A 670 42.13 -6.86 17.34
CA ALA A 670 41.38 -6.15 18.36
C ALA A 670 40.05 -6.87 18.65
N HIS A 671 39.64 -6.83 19.92
CA HIS A 671 38.43 -7.42 20.47
C HIS A 671 37.20 -6.71 19.87
N LEU A 672 36.39 -7.40 19.07
CA LEU A 672 35.20 -6.82 18.40
C LEU A 672 33.97 -6.99 19.30
N GLU A 673 33.73 -6.03 20.20
CA GLU A 673 32.43 -5.89 20.87
C GLU A 673 31.36 -5.50 19.83
N GLY A 674 30.17 -6.12 19.87
CA GLY A 674 29.07 -5.86 18.93
C GLY A 674 28.92 -6.85 17.76
N LEU A 675 29.82 -7.85 17.63
CA LEU A 675 29.75 -8.84 16.55
C LEU A 675 28.47 -9.68 16.61
N ASP A 676 28.10 -10.15 17.80
CA ASP A 676 26.91 -10.99 18.00
C ASP A 676 25.61 -10.22 17.76
N GLU A 677 25.60 -8.91 18.02
CA GLU A 677 24.45 -8.03 17.77
C GLU A 677 24.21 -7.85 16.26
N LEU A 678 25.28 -7.61 15.48
CA LEU A 678 25.18 -7.49 14.01
C LEU A 678 24.81 -8.81 13.33
N VAL A 679 25.27 -9.94 13.85
CA VAL A 679 24.85 -11.27 13.37
C VAL A 679 23.38 -11.52 13.70
N ALA A 680 22.88 -11.04 14.85
CA ALA A 680 21.46 -11.10 15.20
C ALA A 680 20.59 -10.21 14.30
N PHE A 681 21.13 -9.13 13.74
CA PHE A 681 20.48 -8.31 12.69
C PHE A 681 20.45 -8.99 11.31
N GLY A 682 21.03 -10.18 11.16
CA GLY A 682 20.96 -11.00 9.94
C GLY A 682 22.16 -10.85 8.99
N PHE A 683 23.21 -10.15 9.41
CA PHE A 683 24.45 -10.04 8.63
C PHE A 683 25.38 -11.23 8.88
N THR A 684 26.17 -11.62 7.87
CA THR A 684 27.15 -12.69 8.05
C THR A 684 28.27 -12.27 9.01
N PRO A 685 28.92 -13.20 9.74
CA PRO A 685 30.05 -12.88 10.60
C PRO A 685 31.20 -12.17 9.86
N HIS A 686 31.37 -12.45 8.57
CA HIS A 686 32.34 -11.75 7.72
C HIS A 686 31.96 -10.27 7.52
N GLN A 687 30.72 -10.00 7.13
CA GLN A 687 30.20 -8.65 6.95
C GLN A 687 30.24 -7.86 8.26
N ALA A 688 29.81 -8.47 9.36
CA ALA A 688 29.83 -7.85 10.68
C ALA A 688 31.25 -7.52 11.15
N ARG A 689 32.24 -8.40 10.95
CA ARG A 689 33.66 -8.08 11.23
C ARG A 689 34.21 -7.01 10.29
N TYR A 690 33.84 -7.05 9.01
CA TYR A 690 34.28 -6.08 8.01
C TYR A 690 33.79 -4.66 8.35
N ALA A 691 32.53 -4.56 8.82
CA ALA A 691 31.92 -3.33 9.26
C ALA A 691 32.47 -2.85 10.60
N LEU A 692 32.64 -3.74 11.59
CA LEU A 692 33.19 -3.38 12.91
C LEU A 692 34.66 -2.95 12.85
N ASN A 693 35.43 -3.48 11.90
CA ASN A 693 36.80 -3.02 11.64
C ASN A 693 36.86 -1.59 11.08
N ARG A 694 35.76 -1.11 10.45
CA ARG A 694 35.64 0.28 9.96
C ARG A 694 34.99 1.19 10.98
N ASN A 695 33.95 0.70 11.64
CA ASN A 695 33.14 1.41 12.61
C ASN A 695 33.11 0.58 13.90
N PRO A 696 33.93 0.90 14.92
CA PRO A 696 34.00 0.11 16.15
C PRO A 696 32.74 0.18 17.03
N ASP A 697 31.78 1.03 16.68
CA ASP A 697 30.45 1.10 17.31
C ASP A 697 29.44 0.23 16.54
N ALA A 698 28.69 -0.63 17.26
CA ALA A 698 27.79 -1.60 16.65
C ALA A 698 26.63 -0.96 15.86
N ASN A 699 26.09 0.17 16.32
CA ASN A 699 25.01 0.86 15.62
C ASN A 699 25.51 1.53 14.34
N ALA A 700 26.66 2.21 14.41
CA ALA A 700 27.29 2.79 13.22
C ALA A 700 27.73 1.71 12.20
N ALA A 701 28.18 0.55 12.67
CA ALA A 701 28.48 -0.59 11.82
C ALA A 701 27.22 -1.18 11.16
N ALA A 702 26.09 -1.24 11.88
CA ALA A 702 24.81 -1.68 11.33
C ALA A 702 24.30 -0.74 10.24
N GLU A 703 24.24 0.56 10.50
CA GLU A 703 23.81 1.57 9.51
C GLU A 703 24.68 1.53 8.26
N TRP A 704 26.00 1.40 8.44
CA TRP A 704 26.93 1.28 7.32
C TRP A 704 26.69 0.00 6.51
N LEU A 705 26.44 -1.14 7.17
CA LEU A 705 26.11 -2.42 6.52
C LEU A 705 24.83 -2.33 5.71
N PHE A 706 23.79 -1.66 6.19
CA PHE A 706 22.54 -1.53 5.43
C PHE A 706 22.71 -0.80 4.09
N VAL A 707 23.68 0.12 4.00
CA VAL A 707 23.93 0.92 2.79
C VAL A 707 24.98 0.28 1.89
N HIS A 708 26.00 -0.37 2.45
CA HIS A 708 27.20 -0.81 1.71
C HIS A 708 27.39 -2.34 1.72
N ALA A 709 26.35 -3.13 2.06
CA ALA A 709 26.42 -4.60 2.12
C ALA A 709 26.96 -5.25 0.83
N GLU A 710 26.65 -4.66 -0.33
CA GLU A 710 27.07 -5.14 -1.65
C GLU A 710 28.51 -4.75 -2.02
N GLU A 711 29.09 -3.78 -1.33
CA GLU A 711 30.49 -3.35 -1.53
C GLU A 711 31.49 -4.23 -0.75
N ILE A 712 30.97 -5.09 0.14
CA ILE A 712 31.80 -5.98 0.95
C ILE A 712 32.30 -7.10 0.05
N PRO A 713 33.62 -7.27 -0.08
CA PRO A 713 34.17 -8.37 -0.88
C PRO A 713 33.59 -9.70 -0.40
N PRO A 714 33.18 -10.60 -1.30
CA PRO A 714 32.77 -11.94 -0.91
C PRO A 714 33.90 -12.61 -0.13
N GLU A 715 33.55 -13.53 0.76
CA GLU A 715 34.48 -14.24 1.64
C GLU A 715 35.39 -15.15 0.79
N CYS A 716 36.43 -14.56 0.18
CA CYS A 716 37.42 -15.28 -0.61
C CYS A 716 38.23 -16.18 0.33
N GLY A 717 38.05 -17.48 0.19
CA GLY A 717 38.66 -18.50 1.03
C GLY A 717 40.15 -18.25 1.31
N ALA A 718 40.45 -17.91 2.56
CA ALA A 718 41.76 -18.19 3.11
C ALA A 718 41.89 -19.72 3.14
N ALA A 719 42.57 -20.26 2.14
CA ALA A 719 42.87 -21.67 2.03
C ALA A 719 43.55 -22.14 3.33
N VAL A 720 42.86 -22.99 4.08
CA VAL A 720 43.53 -23.96 4.95
C VAL A 720 44.20 -24.95 4.00
N PRO A 721 45.52 -25.20 4.10
CA PRO A 721 46.19 -26.06 3.14
C PRO A 721 45.75 -27.50 3.37
N GLY A 722 44.96 -28.03 2.42
CA GLY A 722 44.70 -29.46 2.29
C GLY A 722 43.23 -29.85 2.23
N GLU A 723 42.52 -29.48 1.17
CA GLU A 723 41.39 -30.26 0.67
C GLU A 723 41.09 -29.87 -0.78
N ASN A 724 41.15 -30.86 -1.69
CA ASN A 724 40.84 -30.69 -3.10
C ASN A 724 39.34 -30.41 -3.26
N THR A 725 38.97 -29.14 -3.41
CA THR A 725 37.67 -28.77 -3.97
C THR A 725 37.92 -27.85 -5.17
N THR A 726 37.43 -28.29 -6.32
CA THR A 726 37.37 -27.50 -7.56
C THR A 726 36.70 -26.15 -7.29
N PRO A 727 37.19 -25.03 -7.86
CA PRO A 727 36.60 -23.71 -7.61
C PRO A 727 35.16 -23.70 -8.11
N LEU A 728 34.21 -23.41 -7.21
CA LEU A 728 32.87 -22.98 -7.62
C LEU A 728 33.02 -21.58 -8.24
N GLU A 729 32.47 -21.39 -9.43
CA GLU A 729 32.36 -20.08 -10.07
C GLU A 729 31.58 -19.09 -9.17
N PRO A 730 31.92 -17.79 -9.21
CA PRO A 730 31.26 -16.78 -8.39
C PRO A 730 29.77 -16.69 -8.75
N ALA A 731 28.93 -16.49 -7.72
CA ALA A 731 27.48 -16.33 -7.85
C ALA A 731 27.13 -15.34 -8.97
N THR A 732 26.33 -15.80 -9.92
CA THR A 732 25.87 -15.07 -11.10
C THR A 732 25.33 -13.69 -10.74
N SER A 733 25.93 -12.62 -11.28
CA SER A 733 25.29 -11.30 -11.35
C SER A 733 23.92 -11.47 -12.00
N ARG A 734 22.84 -11.02 -11.33
CA ARG A 734 21.48 -11.05 -11.92
C ARG A 734 21.51 -10.26 -13.23
N GLU A 735 21.38 -10.95 -14.36
CA GLU A 735 21.39 -10.33 -15.69
C GLU A 735 20.03 -9.67 -15.95
N TYR A 736 20.05 -8.40 -16.31
CA TYR A 736 18.86 -7.65 -16.72
C TYR A 736 18.47 -8.05 -18.14
N SER A 737 17.18 -8.15 -18.42
CA SER A 737 16.73 -8.26 -19.81
C SER A 737 17.17 -7.01 -20.59
N ASP A 738 17.69 -7.24 -21.79
CA ASP A 738 17.99 -6.17 -22.74
C ASP A 738 17.54 -6.52 -24.15
N GLY A 739 17.13 -5.53 -24.93
CA GLY A 739 16.59 -5.75 -26.28
C GLY A 739 16.33 -4.48 -27.09
N SER A 740 15.38 -4.55 -28.02
CA SER A 740 14.99 -3.42 -28.85
C SER A 740 14.43 -2.26 -27.99
N GLY A 741 14.63 -1.01 -28.41
CA GLY A 741 14.03 0.14 -27.71
C GLY A 741 12.57 0.40 -28.10
N LYS A 742 11.90 -0.53 -28.78
CA LYS A 742 10.55 -0.34 -29.30
C LYS A 742 9.53 -0.97 -28.37
N TYR A 743 8.45 -0.27 -28.09
CA TYR A 743 7.42 -0.76 -27.19
C TYR A 743 6.01 -0.51 -27.70
N ARG A 744 5.07 -1.34 -27.22
CA ARG A 744 3.63 -1.21 -27.43
C ARG A 744 2.90 -1.10 -26.10
N LEU A 745 1.90 -0.23 -26.02
CA LEU A 745 1.08 -0.07 -24.83
C LEU A 745 0.19 -1.31 -24.58
N VAL A 746 0.28 -1.89 -23.38
CA VAL A 746 -0.47 -3.10 -23.00
C VAL A 746 -1.36 -2.91 -21.78
N ALA A 747 -1.01 -2.00 -20.87
CA ALA A 747 -1.89 -1.62 -19.77
C ALA A 747 -1.67 -0.17 -19.36
N PHE A 748 -2.63 0.42 -18.67
CA PHE A 748 -2.45 1.71 -18.00
C PHE A 748 -3.37 1.81 -16.78
N ILE A 749 -2.91 2.57 -15.78
CA ILE A 749 -3.62 2.81 -14.52
C ILE A 749 -3.98 4.29 -14.46
N SER A 750 -5.26 4.58 -14.22
CA SER A 750 -5.79 5.94 -14.15
C SER A 750 -6.17 6.30 -12.72
N HIS A 751 -5.73 7.48 -12.27
CA HIS A 751 -6.15 8.07 -11.00
C HIS A 751 -7.27 9.09 -11.24
N MET A 752 -8.47 8.78 -10.78
CA MET A 752 -9.66 9.63 -10.88
C MET A 752 -9.80 10.48 -9.62
N GLY A 753 -9.92 11.80 -9.77
CA GLY A 753 -10.01 12.74 -8.65
C GLY A 753 -9.03 13.90 -8.77
N ASN A 754 -9.43 15.06 -8.25
CA ASN A 754 -8.68 16.31 -8.38
C ASN A 754 -7.67 16.54 -7.25
N SER A 755 -7.73 15.74 -6.19
CA SER A 755 -6.84 15.82 -5.04
C SER A 755 -5.67 14.83 -5.19
N PRO A 756 -4.46 15.19 -4.75
CA PRO A 756 -3.38 14.22 -4.57
C PRO A 756 -3.61 13.30 -3.36
N HIS A 757 -4.45 13.71 -2.41
CA HIS A 757 -4.73 12.98 -1.17
C HIS A 757 -6.02 12.15 -1.24
N SER A 758 -6.81 12.32 -2.31
CA SER A 758 -8.01 11.53 -2.50
C SER A 758 -8.34 11.24 -3.96
N GLY A 759 -8.71 10.00 -4.25
CA GLY A 759 -9.18 9.58 -5.55
C GLY A 759 -9.47 8.09 -5.64
N HIS A 760 -9.64 7.60 -6.86
CA HIS A 760 -9.95 6.20 -7.15
C HIS A 760 -9.14 5.71 -8.34
N TYR A 761 -8.57 4.51 -8.21
CA TYR A 761 -7.72 3.90 -9.23
C TYR A 761 -8.48 2.84 -10.03
N VAL A 762 -8.30 2.88 -11.36
CA VAL A 762 -8.77 1.84 -12.28
C VAL A 762 -7.66 1.44 -13.23
N ALA A 763 -7.63 0.17 -13.62
CA ALA A 763 -6.71 -0.34 -14.61
C ALA A 763 -7.43 -0.67 -15.92
N HIS A 764 -6.80 -0.33 -17.04
CA HIS A 764 -7.20 -0.82 -18.36
C HIS A 764 -6.10 -1.73 -18.88
N VAL A 765 -6.45 -2.95 -19.26
CA VAL A 765 -5.49 -3.94 -19.76
C VAL A 765 -5.93 -4.43 -21.12
N LYS A 766 -5.00 -4.48 -22.07
CA LYS A 766 -5.24 -4.96 -23.42
C LYS A 766 -5.11 -6.48 -23.47
N LYS A 767 -6.21 -7.18 -23.72
CA LYS A 767 -6.28 -8.65 -23.86
C LYS A 767 -6.97 -9.00 -25.17
N GLU A 768 -6.41 -9.92 -25.96
CA GLU A 768 -6.99 -10.37 -27.24
C GLU A 768 -7.40 -9.20 -28.17
N HIS A 769 -6.56 -8.16 -28.25
CA HIS A 769 -6.80 -6.93 -29.01
C HIS A 769 -7.96 -6.04 -28.52
N ARG A 770 -8.60 -6.38 -27.40
CA ARG A 770 -9.65 -5.58 -26.73
C ARG A 770 -9.10 -4.94 -25.46
N TRP A 771 -9.63 -3.78 -25.10
CA TRP A 771 -9.34 -3.14 -23.82
C TRP A 771 -10.35 -3.59 -22.78
N ILE A 772 -9.85 -3.96 -21.61
CA ILE A 772 -10.66 -4.45 -20.51
C ILE A 772 -10.46 -3.51 -19.33
N LEU A 773 -11.55 -2.93 -18.84
CA LEU A 773 -11.60 -2.12 -17.64
C LEU A 773 -11.68 -3.04 -16.43
N PHE A 774 -10.75 -2.87 -15.51
CA PHE A 774 -10.76 -3.45 -14.17
C PHE A 774 -10.98 -2.31 -13.17
N ASN A 775 -12.18 -2.27 -12.60
CA ASN A 775 -12.58 -1.34 -11.56
C ASN A 775 -13.02 -2.13 -10.33
N ASP A 776 -12.04 -2.45 -9.48
CA ASP A 776 -12.22 -3.35 -8.34
C ASP A 776 -12.93 -4.65 -8.75
N GLU A 777 -14.16 -4.88 -8.27
CA GLU A 777 -14.96 -6.06 -8.58
C GLU A 777 -15.55 -6.07 -10.00
N LYS A 778 -15.72 -4.89 -10.60
CA LYS A 778 -16.33 -4.73 -11.92
C LYS A 778 -15.28 -4.92 -13.01
N VAL A 779 -15.53 -5.90 -13.88
CA VAL A 779 -14.68 -6.19 -15.05
C VAL A 779 -15.54 -6.10 -16.30
N ALA A 780 -15.17 -5.21 -17.22
CA ALA A 780 -15.97 -4.93 -18.40
C ALA A 780 -15.11 -4.63 -19.62
N ILE A 781 -15.67 -4.83 -20.82
CA ILE A 781 -15.01 -4.47 -22.07
C ILE A 781 -15.09 -2.95 -22.23
N SER A 782 -13.93 -2.29 -22.25
CA SER A 782 -13.81 -0.85 -22.51
C SER A 782 -13.95 -0.58 -24.00
N GLN A 783 -14.82 0.37 -24.33
CA GLN A 783 -15.06 0.79 -25.72
C GLN A 783 -14.15 1.95 -26.12
N ASN A 784 -13.93 2.91 -25.21
CA ASN A 784 -13.18 4.13 -25.47
C ASN A 784 -12.17 4.39 -24.33
N PRO A 785 -11.11 3.57 -24.25
CA PRO A 785 -10.16 3.59 -23.14
C PRO A 785 -9.52 4.99 -22.99
N PRO A 786 -9.63 5.62 -21.82
CA PRO A 786 -9.20 7.00 -21.60
C PRO A 786 -7.69 7.07 -21.30
N ARG A 787 -6.88 6.55 -22.23
CA ARG A 787 -5.41 6.52 -22.14
C ARG A 787 -4.80 7.90 -21.86
N GLN A 788 -5.46 8.97 -22.28
CA GLN A 788 -4.96 10.35 -22.09
C GLN A 788 -4.99 10.83 -20.64
N LEU A 789 -5.79 10.19 -19.78
CA LEU A 789 -5.95 10.54 -18.38
C LEU A 789 -5.12 9.66 -17.44
N ALA A 790 -4.43 8.67 -17.99
CA ALA A 790 -3.74 7.69 -17.18
C ALA A 790 -2.50 8.28 -16.49
N TYR A 791 -2.25 7.74 -15.31
CA TYR A 791 -1.16 8.09 -14.40
C TYR A 791 0.07 7.21 -14.64
N LEU A 792 -0.14 5.90 -14.73
CA LEU A 792 0.89 4.92 -15.05
C LEU A 792 0.56 4.20 -16.35
N TYR A 793 1.59 3.89 -17.13
CA TYR A 793 1.50 3.14 -18.37
C TYR A 793 2.44 1.94 -18.27
N LEU A 794 1.99 0.80 -18.77
CA LEU A 794 2.79 -0.40 -18.92
C LEU A 794 2.95 -0.70 -20.41
N PHE A 795 4.20 -0.64 -20.85
CA PHE A 795 4.60 -0.86 -22.22
C PHE A 795 5.31 -2.21 -22.33
N GLN A 796 4.96 -3.02 -23.33
CA GLN A 796 5.64 -4.28 -23.65
C GLN A 796 6.61 -4.05 -24.80
N ARG A 797 7.84 -4.56 -24.69
CA ARG A 797 8.85 -4.48 -25.75
C ARG A 797 8.35 -5.22 -27.00
N ALA A 798 8.39 -4.54 -28.13
CA ALA A 798 8.10 -5.12 -29.43
C ALA A 798 9.34 -5.88 -29.92
N GLU A 799 9.13 -7.09 -30.41
CA GLU A 799 10.19 -7.92 -31.01
C GLU A 799 10.84 -7.24 -32.23
#